data_AF-A0A4R4SG55-F1
#
_entry.id   AF-A0A4R4SG55-F1
#
_cell.length_a   1.000
_cell.length_b   1.000
_cell.length_c   1.000
_cell.angle_alpha   90.00
_cell.angle_beta   90.00
_cell.angle_gamma   90.00
#
_symmetry.space_group_name_H-M   'P 1'
#
loop_
_entity.id
_entity.type
_entity.pdbx_description
1 polymer ?
#
loop_
_entity_poly.entity_id
_entity_poly.type
_entity_poly.pdbx_seq_one_letter_code
_entity_poly.pdbx_strand_id
1 'polypeptide(L)'
;VGRAGGEARPVFVFPGQGSQWVGMALELLDTAPVFAEHLHACAQALAPHVEWDLLEVLREPDGTSLERVDIVQPVLFSMMVSLAHLWRSHGVEPAAVVGHSQGEIAAAHIAGALTLEDAAKIVALRSRALTALSGGGMASIALSAEDVQERLSAWDGQVAIAAMNGPTSTVISGDDTALSQILAACETDGIRTRRIPVDYASHSPQVEAVRGELLDALASVTPLPAQVPFFSTVTAEAIDTTSLDADYWFRNLRQPVRFEETTRLLLKQGHRLFVEASPHPVLAVGVQETIDATDTKATFVGTLRREEGSPHRFTTALAEAFVHGTPVQWPAHFTNTNARQVELPTYAFQRQRYWLAPVAGSGDPAGLGLDTANHPLLGAALQMPDGAVVLTGRLSLQTQPWLADHTVADVALLPGTAFVELAIRAGDEVGCDHIEELTLQAPLVLPDKGAVAIQVRLDAPDQTGHRTLTIHSRTDNNTAEWTQHATGTLTTSTPTGTSDLTTWPPPGAQLISLDSFYDNRAEAGYGYGPTFQGLRAAWRRDDEIFAEVALPQQAHEQATQFGIHPALLDAATHALGLLGSAERQLSLPFAWAGVSLVAGGATQVRVRLASAGADTVSVTIADGTGRPVASAESLVVRPVAAEQLRSARGGEQGSLLRVEWAELTSPPVGELAMGRWSVVGADPLNLQEALEQAGLKVTDDDAAPDVLVLPCVSRTPARLSAEEVRAAVTQTLSSVQQWLSDERFGSTRLVVVTRGAIATGPDETVSDLTQAGVWGLLRSAQSEHPDRIALIDLGDDESSARALPAAVAAGEPQLAIRAEAMFSPRLVRVASPSAADDAGRDLEPDGTVLVTGGTGTLGGLVARHLVTAHGVRHLLLTSRRGPDAPGADALVAALTELGAQVTITACDTADRSAVTKLLATIPSEHPLTGVIHAAGVLDDALIETLTAEQVETVLRPKVDAALHLHELTQNRDLTAFVLFSSAAGVLGAPGQANYAAANAFLDALATHRHTHRLPATSIAWGLWDQASGMTGQLNQHDIARMSRSGLTPLTTEQALTLLDTALTTTD
;
A
#
# COMPACT_ATOMS: atom_id res chain seq x y z
N VAL A 1 12.92 25.08 -4.29
CA VAL A 1 13.23 26.08 -3.25
C VAL A 1 12.07 27.05 -3.16
N GLY A 2 11.20 26.92 -2.15
CA GLY A 2 10.05 27.81 -1.97
C GLY A 2 10.49 29.18 -1.45
N ARG A 3 9.90 30.26 -1.97
CA ARG A 3 10.03 31.61 -1.41
C ARG A 3 8.87 31.85 -0.43
N ALA A 4 9.16 32.23 0.81
CA ALA A 4 8.14 32.43 1.85
C ALA A 4 7.48 33.82 1.83
N GLY A 5 7.81 34.69 0.88
CA GLY A 5 7.23 36.03 0.76
C GLY A 5 7.29 36.57 -0.67
N GLY A 6 6.47 37.60 -0.94
CA GLY A 6 6.59 38.41 -2.15
C GLY A 6 7.94 39.13 -2.24
N GLU A 7 8.21 39.80 -3.36
CA GLU A 7 9.49 40.48 -3.58
C GLU A 7 9.75 41.56 -2.51
N ALA A 8 10.75 41.33 -1.64
CA ALA A 8 10.96 42.14 -0.43
C ALA A 8 11.52 43.55 -0.68
N ARG A 9 12.05 43.80 -1.90
CA ARG A 9 12.65 45.07 -2.35
C ARG A 9 13.57 45.70 -1.28
N PRO A 10 14.77 45.12 -1.05
CA PRO A 10 15.66 45.52 0.04
C PRO A 10 16.02 47.01 0.01
N VAL A 11 16.00 47.66 1.16
CA VAL A 11 16.55 49.00 1.37
C VAL A 11 17.86 48.85 2.10
N PHE A 12 18.95 49.40 1.56
CA PHE A 12 20.20 49.51 2.33
C PHE A 12 20.15 50.77 3.18
N VAL A 13 20.32 50.57 4.48
CA VAL A 13 20.28 51.59 5.52
C VAL A 13 21.71 51.83 6.01
N PHE A 14 22.13 53.10 5.98
CA PHE A 14 23.48 53.50 6.36
C PHE A 14 23.43 54.40 7.59
N PRO A 15 23.86 53.93 8.77
CA PRO A 15 23.72 54.70 10.01
C PRO A 15 24.72 55.86 10.08
N GLY A 16 24.47 56.75 11.05
CA GLY A 16 25.46 57.75 11.46
C GLY A 16 26.57 57.17 12.33
N GLN A 17 27.25 58.04 13.08
CA GLN A 17 28.23 57.64 14.09
C GLN A 17 27.56 56.90 15.27
N GLY A 18 28.25 55.90 15.83
CA GLY A 18 27.80 55.15 17.01
C GLY A 18 27.82 53.62 16.87
N SER A 19 28.07 53.11 15.66
CA SER A 19 28.16 51.66 15.38
C SER A 19 29.58 51.10 15.56
N GLN A 20 30.60 51.93 15.76
CA GLN A 20 31.99 51.53 15.88
C GLN A 20 32.27 50.70 17.16
N TRP A 21 33.22 49.78 17.06
CA TRP A 21 33.79 49.02 18.19
C TRP A 21 35.17 48.45 17.81
N VAL A 22 35.99 48.14 18.82
CA VAL A 22 37.38 47.67 18.63
C VAL A 22 37.41 46.30 17.97
N GLY A 23 38.20 46.15 16.90
CA GLY A 23 38.32 44.88 16.18
C GLY A 23 37.15 44.56 15.24
N MET A 24 36.31 45.54 14.93
CA MET A 24 35.18 45.35 14.02
C MET A 24 35.63 44.82 12.65
N ALA A 25 35.00 43.72 12.22
CA ALA A 25 35.17 43.09 10.92
C ALA A 25 36.62 42.70 10.52
N LEU A 26 37.56 42.59 11.48
CA LEU A 26 38.91 42.12 11.18
C LEU A 26 38.91 40.71 10.60
N GLU A 27 38.05 39.82 11.11
CA GLU A 27 37.90 38.48 10.55
C GLU A 27 37.36 38.51 9.10
N LEU A 28 36.43 39.41 8.78
CA LEU A 28 35.95 39.58 7.40
C LEU A 28 37.04 40.13 6.48
N LEU A 29 37.90 41.02 6.98
CA LEU A 29 39.06 41.51 6.24
C LEU A 29 39.99 40.36 5.84
N ASP A 30 40.16 39.36 6.72
CA ASP A 30 41.04 38.22 6.46
C ASP A 30 40.38 37.12 5.61
N THR A 31 39.05 37.01 5.62
CA THR A 31 38.34 35.83 5.07
C THR A 31 37.36 36.13 3.93
N ALA A 32 36.96 37.38 3.72
CA ALA A 32 36.00 37.77 2.68
C ALA A 32 36.67 38.68 1.62
N PRO A 33 37.09 38.14 0.47
CA PRO A 33 37.88 38.88 -0.53
C PRO A 33 37.23 40.18 -1.03
N VAL A 34 35.90 40.17 -1.27
CA VAL A 34 35.17 41.37 -1.74
C VAL A 34 35.16 42.47 -0.68
N PHE A 35 34.97 42.10 0.58
CA PHE A 35 35.01 43.04 1.69
C PHE A 35 36.42 43.65 1.82
N ALA A 36 37.46 42.81 1.76
CA ALA A 36 38.84 43.26 1.79
C ALA A 36 39.17 44.21 0.63
N GLU A 37 38.80 43.85 -0.60
CA GLU A 37 39.02 44.67 -1.80
C GLU A 37 38.44 46.09 -1.63
N HIS A 38 37.18 46.18 -1.22
CA HIS A 38 36.52 47.49 -1.09
C HIS A 38 37.04 48.28 0.12
N LEU A 39 37.46 47.61 1.19
CA LEU A 39 38.09 48.28 2.32
C LEU A 39 39.45 48.88 1.94
N HIS A 40 40.24 48.16 1.13
CA HIS A 40 41.50 48.70 0.59
C HIS A 40 41.26 49.83 -0.43
N ALA A 41 40.22 49.73 -1.26
CA ALA A 41 39.83 50.81 -2.16
C ALA A 41 39.43 52.07 -1.39
N CYS A 42 38.66 51.93 -0.30
CA CYS A 42 38.35 53.04 0.60
C CYS A 42 39.62 53.62 1.24
N ALA A 43 40.56 52.79 1.70
CA ALA A 43 41.85 53.25 2.25
C ALA A 43 42.61 54.10 1.21
N GLN A 44 42.69 53.64 -0.04
CA GLN A 44 43.35 54.36 -1.13
C GLN A 44 42.67 55.69 -1.47
N ALA A 45 41.33 55.71 -1.50
CA ALA A 45 40.56 56.93 -1.76
C ALA A 45 40.64 57.95 -0.61
N LEU A 46 40.79 57.48 0.64
CA LEU A 46 40.93 58.34 1.81
C LEU A 46 42.34 58.91 1.97
N ALA A 47 43.38 58.17 1.58
CA ALA A 47 44.78 58.53 1.80
C ALA A 47 45.19 59.98 1.43
N PRO A 48 44.66 60.61 0.35
CA PRO A 48 44.97 62.01 0.03
C PRO A 48 44.37 63.04 0.99
N HIS A 49 43.43 62.63 1.85
CA HIS A 49 42.61 63.52 2.67
C HIS A 49 42.82 63.33 4.18
N VAL A 50 43.57 62.31 4.59
CA VAL A 50 43.82 61.95 6.00
C VAL A 50 45.31 61.78 6.27
N GLU A 51 45.70 61.92 7.54
CA GLU A 51 47.11 61.76 8.00
C GLU A 51 47.36 60.41 8.71
N TRP A 52 46.40 59.49 8.63
CA TRP A 52 46.41 58.19 9.31
C TRP A 52 46.09 57.06 8.32
N ASP A 53 46.49 55.83 8.65
CA ASP A 53 46.18 54.64 7.83
C ASP A 53 44.93 53.92 8.34
N LEU A 54 43.98 53.64 7.44
CA LEU A 54 42.71 53.01 7.78
C LEU A 54 42.87 51.62 8.40
N LEU A 55 43.81 50.83 7.88
CA LEU A 55 44.00 49.45 8.32
C LEU A 55 44.77 49.40 9.64
N GLU A 56 45.66 50.36 9.91
CA GLU A 56 46.30 50.51 11.21
C GLU A 56 45.28 50.91 12.29
N VAL A 57 44.39 51.87 12.00
CA VAL A 57 43.32 52.27 12.92
C VAL A 57 42.40 51.10 13.27
N LEU A 58 42.01 50.27 12.29
CA LEU A 58 41.16 49.10 12.55
C LEU A 58 41.84 48.02 13.40
N ARG A 59 43.18 47.94 13.39
CA ARG A 59 43.98 46.96 14.15
C ARG A 59 44.50 47.52 15.48
N GLU A 60 44.16 48.76 15.82
CA GLU A 60 44.55 49.38 17.08
C GLU A 60 43.94 48.62 18.28
N PRO A 61 44.75 48.06 19.22
CA PRO A 61 44.23 47.21 20.28
C PRO A 61 43.32 47.90 21.31
N ASP A 62 43.52 49.18 21.57
CA ASP A 62 42.73 49.96 22.53
C ASP A 62 41.63 50.80 21.86
N GLY A 63 41.70 50.97 20.53
CA GLY A 63 40.74 51.71 19.72
C GLY A 63 40.61 53.20 20.07
N THR A 64 41.61 53.78 20.72
CA THR A 64 41.59 55.19 21.16
C THR A 64 41.35 56.14 19.99
N SER A 65 41.85 55.80 18.80
CA SER A 65 41.66 56.60 17.59
C SER A 65 40.19 56.66 17.13
N LEU A 66 39.36 55.67 17.48
CA LEU A 66 37.93 55.65 17.15
C LEU A 66 37.08 56.63 17.97
N GLU A 67 37.66 57.30 18.98
CA GLU A 67 36.99 58.38 19.72
C GLU A 67 36.99 59.70 18.94
N ARG A 68 37.94 59.87 18.01
CA ARG A 68 38.08 61.09 17.21
C ARG A 68 37.11 61.13 16.04
N VAL A 69 36.33 62.22 15.94
CA VAL A 69 35.33 62.40 14.86
C VAL A 69 35.95 62.35 13.46
N ASP A 70 37.13 62.94 13.29
CA ASP A 70 37.84 63.01 12.01
C ASP A 70 38.38 61.64 11.55
N ILE A 71 38.45 60.66 12.46
CA ILE A 71 38.85 59.28 12.18
C ILE A 71 37.61 58.38 12.06
N VAL A 72 36.74 58.38 13.07
CA VAL A 72 35.62 57.42 13.16
C VAL A 72 34.62 57.57 12.02
N GLN A 73 34.38 58.78 11.50
CA GLN A 73 33.45 58.98 10.39
C GLN A 73 33.95 58.32 9.09
N PRO A 74 35.17 58.64 8.60
CA PRO A 74 35.78 57.92 7.48
C PRO A 74 35.92 56.40 7.66
N VAL A 75 36.24 55.94 8.87
CA VAL A 75 36.33 54.50 9.17
C VAL A 75 34.95 53.83 9.02
N LEU A 76 33.90 54.42 9.61
CA LEU A 76 32.54 53.91 9.48
C LEU A 76 32.03 53.97 8.04
N PHE A 77 32.36 55.01 7.27
CA PHE A 77 32.08 55.08 5.84
C PHE A 77 32.71 53.90 5.10
N SER A 78 33.99 53.62 5.35
CA SER A 78 34.71 52.51 4.71
C SER A 78 34.08 51.16 5.06
N MET A 79 33.67 50.97 6.32
CA MET A 79 32.93 49.81 6.77
C MET A 79 31.58 49.67 6.05
N MET A 80 30.80 50.75 5.99
CA MET A 80 29.48 50.78 5.35
C MET A 80 29.56 50.41 3.86
N VAL A 81 30.50 51.01 3.13
CA VAL A 81 30.75 50.73 1.72
C VAL A 81 31.16 49.27 1.52
N SER A 82 32.14 48.80 2.29
CA SER A 82 32.67 47.43 2.16
C SER A 82 31.62 46.37 2.47
N LEU A 83 30.79 46.58 3.50
CA LEU A 83 29.67 45.69 3.84
C LEU A 83 28.58 45.71 2.77
N ALA A 84 28.23 46.88 2.21
CA ALA A 84 27.25 46.98 1.13
C ALA A 84 27.72 46.22 -0.12
N HIS A 85 28.99 46.33 -0.50
CA HIS A 85 29.54 45.53 -1.60
C HIS A 85 29.59 44.03 -1.28
N LEU A 86 29.85 43.66 -0.03
CA LEU A 86 29.78 42.26 0.40
C LEU A 86 28.35 41.69 0.25
N TRP A 87 27.30 42.45 0.61
CA TRP A 87 25.91 42.07 0.34
C TRP A 87 25.61 41.90 -1.15
N ARG A 88 26.03 42.86 -1.97
CA ARG A 88 25.84 42.82 -3.44
C ARG A 88 26.53 41.63 -4.09
N SER A 89 27.72 41.25 -3.60
CA SER A 89 28.44 40.05 -4.08
C SER A 89 27.69 38.73 -3.82
N HIS A 90 26.75 38.74 -2.88
CA HIS A 90 25.84 37.62 -2.61
C HIS A 90 24.49 37.77 -3.31
N GLY A 91 24.40 38.67 -4.30
CA GLY A 91 23.21 38.91 -5.12
C GLY A 91 22.08 39.69 -4.44
N VAL A 92 22.35 40.25 -3.25
CA VAL A 92 21.40 41.13 -2.56
C VAL A 92 21.62 42.56 -3.04
N GLU A 93 20.85 42.97 -4.05
CA GLU A 93 20.90 44.33 -4.59
C GLU A 93 19.87 45.24 -3.89
N PRO A 94 20.25 46.49 -3.53
CA PRO A 94 19.31 47.44 -2.96
C PRO A 94 18.33 47.95 -4.02
N ALA A 95 17.03 47.92 -3.69
CA ALA A 95 15.97 48.56 -4.45
C ALA A 95 15.85 50.07 -4.13
N ALA A 96 16.39 50.48 -2.98
CA ALA A 96 16.56 51.86 -2.57
C ALA A 96 17.68 51.95 -1.53
N VAL A 97 18.23 53.15 -1.33
CA VAL A 97 19.19 53.43 -0.25
C VAL A 97 18.73 54.62 0.58
N VAL A 98 19.05 54.59 1.87
CA VAL A 98 18.81 55.69 2.81
C VAL A 98 19.97 55.77 3.79
N GLY A 99 20.41 56.98 4.11
CA GLY A 99 21.47 57.20 5.10
C GLY A 99 21.04 58.13 6.22
N HIS A 100 21.68 58.01 7.38
CA HIS A 100 21.46 58.87 8.54
C HIS A 100 22.70 59.74 8.78
N SER A 101 22.56 61.06 8.64
CA SER A 101 23.69 62.01 8.75
C SER A 101 24.86 61.61 7.83
N GLN A 102 26.05 61.31 8.37
CA GLN A 102 27.21 60.87 7.58
C GLN A 102 26.94 59.61 6.74
N GLY A 103 26.00 58.76 7.17
CA GLY A 103 25.63 57.55 6.44
C GLY A 103 25.06 57.84 5.05
N GLU A 104 24.52 59.04 4.81
CA GLU A 104 24.09 59.44 3.46
C GLU A 104 25.25 59.48 2.46
N ILE A 105 26.48 59.70 2.89
CA ILE A 105 27.65 59.72 2.00
C ILE A 105 27.90 58.32 1.44
N ALA A 106 27.82 57.29 2.31
CA ALA A 106 27.90 55.89 1.89
C ALA A 106 26.69 55.51 1.01
N ALA A 107 25.48 55.93 1.39
CA ALA A 107 24.28 55.70 0.59
C ALA A 107 24.40 56.31 -0.83
N ALA A 108 24.89 57.54 -0.95
CA ALA A 108 25.08 58.23 -2.22
C ALA A 108 26.12 57.52 -3.11
N HIS A 109 27.23 57.04 -2.52
CA HIS A 109 28.19 56.23 -3.25
C HIS A 109 27.58 54.91 -3.76
N ILE A 110 26.90 54.17 -2.89
CA ILE A 110 26.28 52.89 -3.25
C ILE A 110 25.15 53.06 -4.27
N ALA A 111 24.46 54.19 -4.27
CA ALA A 111 23.51 54.56 -5.31
C ALA A 111 24.14 54.89 -6.67
N GLY A 112 25.46 55.07 -6.73
CA GLY A 112 26.19 55.55 -7.91
C GLY A 112 26.12 57.06 -8.11
N ALA A 113 25.62 57.81 -7.12
CA ALA A 113 25.54 59.27 -7.18
C ALA A 113 26.88 59.97 -6.91
N LEU A 114 27.83 59.26 -6.29
CA LEU A 114 29.19 59.74 -6.04
C LEU A 114 30.21 58.68 -6.40
N THR A 115 31.32 59.11 -6.98
CA THR A 115 32.54 58.28 -7.09
C THR A 115 33.07 57.95 -5.70
N LEU A 116 33.89 56.89 -5.59
CA LEU A 116 34.47 56.53 -4.29
C LEU A 116 35.40 57.64 -3.79
N GLU A 117 36.13 58.28 -4.70
CA GLU A 117 37.03 59.40 -4.44
C GLU A 117 36.28 60.63 -3.91
N ASP A 118 35.17 61.02 -4.55
CA ASP A 118 34.38 62.16 -4.07
C ASP A 118 33.70 61.85 -2.73
N ALA A 119 33.18 60.63 -2.55
CA ALA A 119 32.58 60.22 -1.28
C ALA A 119 33.61 60.18 -0.13
N ALA A 120 34.82 59.65 -0.38
CA ALA A 120 35.95 59.64 0.55
C ALA A 120 36.40 61.08 0.90
N LYS A 121 36.47 61.95 -0.11
CA LYS A 121 36.74 63.39 0.09
C LYS A 121 35.68 64.05 0.96
N ILE A 122 34.40 63.83 0.68
CA ILE A 122 33.31 64.42 1.47
C ILE A 122 33.39 63.97 2.92
N VAL A 123 33.49 62.66 3.19
CA VAL A 123 33.50 62.18 4.58
C VAL A 123 34.72 62.66 5.35
N ALA A 124 35.92 62.66 4.74
CA ALA A 124 37.15 63.09 5.41
C ALA A 124 37.20 64.59 5.67
N LEU A 125 36.82 65.42 4.70
CA LEU A 125 36.86 66.87 4.87
C LEU A 125 35.72 67.39 5.75
N ARG A 126 34.53 66.77 5.68
CA ARG A 126 33.41 67.04 6.59
C ARG A 126 33.75 66.68 8.02
N SER A 127 34.32 65.50 8.26
CA SER A 127 34.67 65.07 9.61
C SER A 127 35.80 65.90 10.21
N ARG A 128 36.76 66.35 9.39
CA ARG A 128 37.80 67.29 9.82
C ARG A 128 37.24 68.67 10.17
N ALA A 129 36.32 69.22 9.37
CA ALA A 129 35.69 70.50 9.70
C ALA A 129 34.96 70.46 11.05
N LEU A 130 34.41 69.30 11.44
CA LEU A 130 33.75 69.12 12.74
C LEU A 130 34.69 69.27 13.94
N THR A 131 36.00 69.07 13.79
CA THR A 131 36.96 69.25 14.90
C THR A 131 37.10 70.72 15.32
N ALA A 132 36.64 71.66 14.49
CA ALA A 132 36.59 73.08 14.84
C ALA A 132 35.40 73.43 15.75
N LEU A 133 34.43 72.53 15.92
CA LEU A 133 33.29 72.70 16.83
C LEU A 133 33.67 72.19 18.22
N SER A 134 33.27 72.92 19.27
CA SER A 134 33.52 72.55 20.67
C SER A 134 32.38 73.01 21.58
N GLY A 135 32.17 72.31 22.71
CA GLY A 135 31.20 72.73 23.74
C GLY A 135 29.75 72.35 23.44
N GLY A 136 29.54 71.37 22.55
CA GLY A 136 28.22 70.81 22.25
C GLY A 136 28.15 69.32 22.55
N GLY A 137 26.96 68.77 22.52
CA GLY A 137 26.74 67.33 22.66
C GLY A 137 25.47 66.88 21.97
N MET A 138 25.15 65.59 22.12
CA MET A 138 23.91 65.00 21.60
C MET A 138 23.32 63.99 22.58
N ALA A 139 21.99 63.87 22.57
CA ALA A 139 21.27 62.93 23.42
C ALA A 139 20.01 62.38 22.75
N SER A 140 19.72 61.10 22.98
CA SER A 140 18.49 60.43 22.56
C SER A 140 17.45 60.49 23.69
N ILE A 141 16.19 60.75 23.33
CA ILE A 141 15.02 60.82 24.19
C ILE A 141 13.95 59.89 23.62
N ALA A 142 13.37 59.04 24.48
CA ALA A 142 12.30 58.10 24.12
C ALA A 142 10.92 58.78 24.04
N LEU A 143 10.81 59.78 23.16
CA LEU A 143 9.60 60.56 22.89
C LEU A 143 9.48 60.89 21.40
N SER A 144 8.26 61.26 20.98
CA SER A 144 8.01 61.77 19.63
C SER A 144 8.69 63.13 19.41
N ALA A 145 8.93 63.49 18.14
CA ALA A 145 9.52 64.78 17.80
C ALA A 145 8.64 65.95 18.25
N GLU A 146 7.32 65.79 18.24
CA GLU A 146 6.35 66.80 18.69
C GLU A 146 6.45 67.03 20.20
N ASP A 147 6.46 65.96 20.99
CA ASP A 147 6.59 66.04 22.46
C ASP A 147 7.94 66.61 22.88
N VAL A 148 9.01 66.26 22.17
CA VAL A 148 10.34 66.84 22.39
C VAL A 148 10.33 68.33 22.05
N GLN A 149 9.75 68.72 20.91
CA GLN A 149 9.69 70.12 20.51
C GLN A 149 8.96 70.99 21.53
N GLU A 150 7.83 70.51 22.08
CA GLU A 150 7.09 71.22 23.12
C GLU A 150 7.97 71.45 24.37
N ARG A 151 8.69 70.42 24.80
CA ARG A 151 9.60 70.46 25.96
C ARG A 151 10.81 71.36 25.73
N LEU A 152 11.33 71.43 24.51
CA LEU A 152 12.49 72.26 24.17
C LEU A 152 12.21 73.76 24.20
N SER A 153 10.95 74.20 24.30
CA SER A 153 10.56 75.62 24.34
C SER A 153 11.31 76.44 25.41
N ALA A 154 11.70 75.82 26.53
CA ALA A 154 12.44 76.49 27.61
C ALA A 154 13.95 76.69 27.32
N TRP A 155 14.48 76.07 26.26
CA TRP A 155 15.88 76.10 25.84
C TRP A 155 16.05 76.56 24.39
N ASP A 156 15.11 77.38 23.90
CA ASP A 156 15.09 77.86 22.52
C ASP A 156 16.44 78.51 22.13
N GLY A 157 16.95 78.11 20.96
CA GLY A 157 18.26 78.52 20.44
C GLY A 157 19.49 77.86 21.09
N GLN A 158 19.37 77.14 22.21
CA GLN A 158 20.48 76.42 22.85
C GLN A 158 20.54 74.94 22.47
N VAL A 159 19.38 74.33 22.22
CA VAL A 159 19.24 72.93 21.81
C VAL A 159 18.24 72.82 20.66
N ALA A 160 18.53 71.96 19.70
CA ALA A 160 17.67 71.67 18.55
C ALA A 160 17.45 70.16 18.42
N ILE A 161 16.33 69.78 17.78
CA ILE A 161 16.13 68.40 17.32
C ILE A 161 17.16 68.12 16.23
N ALA A 162 17.97 67.09 16.44
CA ALA A 162 19.02 66.65 15.55
C ALA A 162 18.58 65.53 14.62
N ALA A 163 17.78 64.59 15.13
CA ALA A 163 17.28 63.47 14.35
C ALA A 163 15.92 62.97 14.87
N MET A 164 15.07 62.56 13.95
CA MET A 164 13.78 61.91 14.20
C MET A 164 13.93 60.46 13.71
N ASN A 165 14.30 59.55 14.60
CA ASN A 165 14.71 58.19 14.25
C ASN A 165 13.56 57.19 14.24
N GLY A 166 12.52 57.43 15.02
CA GLY A 166 11.31 56.61 15.09
C GLY A 166 10.16 57.38 15.73
N PRO A 167 8.93 56.84 15.70
CA PRO A 167 7.74 57.47 16.31
C PRO A 167 7.94 57.87 17.77
N THR A 168 8.78 57.15 18.52
CA THR A 168 9.10 57.42 19.92
C THR A 168 10.60 57.56 20.17
N SER A 169 11.39 57.89 19.14
CA SER A 169 12.85 57.98 19.23
C SER A 169 13.37 59.25 18.56
N THR A 170 13.70 60.25 19.39
CA THR A 170 14.18 61.56 18.94
C THR A 170 15.56 61.85 19.52
N VAL A 171 16.44 62.46 18.73
CA VAL A 171 17.77 62.92 19.16
C VAL A 171 17.80 64.43 19.15
N ILE A 172 18.33 65.00 20.23
CA ILE A 172 18.58 66.44 20.38
C ILE A 172 20.09 66.73 20.39
N SER A 173 20.47 67.92 19.97
CA SER A 173 21.85 68.40 19.94
C SER A 173 21.93 69.87 20.32
N GLY A 174 23.00 70.27 21.00
CA GLY A 174 23.17 71.66 21.41
C GLY A 174 24.19 71.82 22.53
N ASP A 175 24.03 72.89 23.31
CA ASP A 175 24.89 73.19 24.47
C ASP A 175 24.88 72.05 25.52
N ASP A 176 26.08 71.70 26.01
CA ASP A 176 26.28 70.58 26.93
C ASP A 176 25.56 70.75 28.28
N THR A 177 25.48 71.98 28.78
CA THR A 177 24.80 72.31 30.05
C THR A 177 23.29 72.21 29.87
N ALA A 178 22.76 72.76 28.79
CA ALA A 178 21.34 72.68 28.46
C ALA A 178 20.89 71.22 28.26
N LEU A 179 21.68 70.41 27.55
CA LEU A 179 21.40 68.97 27.40
C LEU A 179 21.35 68.25 28.74
N SER A 180 22.29 68.54 29.64
CA SER A 180 22.32 67.91 30.97
C SER A 180 21.08 68.27 31.82
N GLN A 181 20.58 69.50 31.70
CA GLN A 181 19.34 69.92 32.37
C GLN A 181 18.10 69.22 31.79
N ILE A 182 18.01 69.12 30.45
CA ILE A 182 16.91 68.44 29.77
C ILE A 182 16.88 66.94 30.13
N LEU A 183 18.05 66.29 30.16
CA LEU A 183 18.19 64.89 30.55
C LEU A 183 17.71 64.65 31.98
N ALA A 184 18.09 65.50 32.94
CA ALA A 184 17.64 65.40 34.32
C ALA A 184 16.13 65.65 34.48
N ALA A 185 15.56 66.58 33.69
CA ALA A 185 14.13 66.82 33.66
C ALA A 185 13.36 65.61 33.11
N CYS A 186 13.85 64.99 32.03
CA CYS A 186 13.26 63.77 31.47
C CYS A 186 13.35 62.59 32.46
N GLU A 187 14.47 62.44 33.16
CA GLU A 187 14.65 61.39 34.18
C GLU A 187 13.66 61.56 35.35
N THR A 188 13.41 62.80 35.78
CA THR A 188 12.40 63.13 36.80
C THR A 188 10.99 62.72 36.36
N ASP A 189 10.69 62.87 35.07
CA ASP A 189 9.41 62.49 34.48
C ASP A 189 9.31 60.99 34.12
N GLY A 190 10.35 60.19 34.43
CA GLY A 190 10.40 58.76 34.12
C GLY A 190 10.64 58.43 32.64
N ILE A 191 11.13 59.39 31.87
CA ILE A 191 11.36 59.28 30.43
C ILE A 191 12.77 58.77 30.19
N ARG A 192 12.90 57.72 29.39
CA ARG A 192 14.21 57.13 29.08
C ARG A 192 15.02 58.05 28.18
N THR A 193 16.26 58.32 28.59
CA THR A 193 17.19 59.11 27.81
C THR A 193 18.57 58.45 27.75
N ARG A 194 19.37 58.80 26.75
CA ARG A 194 20.74 58.28 26.57
C ARG A 194 21.63 59.34 25.95
N ARG A 195 22.76 59.65 26.60
CA ARG A 195 23.78 60.53 26.00
C ARG A 195 24.54 59.81 24.90
N ILE A 196 24.81 60.52 23.80
CA ILE A 196 25.59 60.02 22.67
C ILE A 196 27.03 60.52 22.87
N PRO A 197 28.05 59.64 22.78
CA PRO A 197 29.45 60.01 23.02
C PRO A 197 30.00 60.83 21.84
N VAL A 198 29.66 62.12 21.81
CA VAL A 198 30.14 63.15 20.88
C VAL A 198 30.29 64.47 21.65
N ASP A 199 31.30 65.25 21.30
CA ASP A 199 31.69 66.53 21.92
C ASP A 199 31.35 67.75 21.04
N TYR A 200 30.53 67.53 20.01
CA TYR A 200 30.02 68.54 19.09
C TYR A 200 28.51 68.35 18.86
N ALA A 201 27.80 69.42 18.47
CA ALA A 201 26.37 69.39 18.18
C ALA A 201 26.08 69.50 16.66
N SER A 202 26.18 68.38 15.93
CA SER A 202 25.70 68.32 14.53
C SER A 202 24.18 68.44 14.44
N HIS A 203 23.67 68.88 13.28
CA HIS A 203 22.25 69.13 13.05
C HIS A 203 21.67 70.26 13.92
N SER A 204 22.52 71.21 14.31
CA SER A 204 22.18 72.38 15.13
C SER A 204 22.74 73.67 14.51
N PRO A 205 22.30 74.86 14.98
CA PRO A 205 22.89 76.14 14.58
C PRO A 205 24.40 76.23 14.74
N GLN A 206 25.03 75.44 15.62
CA GLN A 206 26.49 75.46 15.82
C GLN A 206 27.27 75.09 14.55
N VAL A 207 26.68 74.28 13.66
CA VAL A 207 27.27 73.88 12.38
C VAL A 207 27.50 75.06 11.43
N GLU A 208 26.79 76.18 11.60
CA GLU A 208 26.97 77.37 10.77
C GLU A 208 28.41 77.91 10.80
N ALA A 209 29.14 77.68 11.91
CA ALA A 209 30.52 78.11 12.08
C ALA A 209 31.48 77.48 11.05
N VAL A 210 31.16 76.30 10.52
CA VAL A 210 32.00 75.58 9.55
C VAL A 210 31.47 75.66 8.12
N ARG A 211 30.44 76.48 7.86
CA ARG A 211 29.78 76.58 6.55
C ARG A 211 30.75 76.96 5.43
N GLY A 212 31.50 78.05 5.60
CA GLY A 212 32.42 78.55 4.58
C GLY A 212 33.51 77.54 4.23
N GLU A 213 34.15 76.98 5.27
CA GLU A 213 35.18 75.95 5.11
C GLU A 213 34.66 74.72 4.35
N LEU A 214 33.47 74.23 4.70
CA LEU A 214 32.90 73.04 4.07
C LEU A 214 32.51 73.29 2.60
N LEU A 215 31.93 74.45 2.28
CA LEU A 215 31.59 74.81 0.91
C LEU A 215 32.83 74.90 0.02
N ASP A 216 33.89 75.54 0.51
CA ASP A 216 35.16 75.66 -0.21
C ASP A 216 35.85 74.30 -0.39
N ALA A 217 35.88 73.48 0.67
CA ALA A 217 36.52 72.16 0.66
C ALA A 217 35.85 71.18 -0.33
N LEU A 218 34.53 71.27 -0.48
CA LEU A 218 33.72 70.37 -1.31
C LEU A 218 33.38 70.94 -2.69
N ALA A 219 33.85 72.14 -3.04
CA ALA A 219 33.51 72.82 -4.29
C ALA A 219 33.82 72.01 -5.58
N SER A 220 34.75 71.05 -5.52
CA SER A 220 35.13 70.21 -6.67
C SER A 220 34.38 68.88 -6.76
N VAL A 221 33.49 68.57 -5.82
CA VAL A 221 32.68 67.34 -5.84
C VAL A 221 31.74 67.38 -7.04
N THR A 222 31.65 66.27 -7.80
CA THR A 222 30.79 66.20 -8.98
C THR A 222 29.73 65.10 -8.82
N PRO A 223 28.51 65.46 -8.37
CA PRO A 223 27.42 64.50 -8.23
C PRO A 223 26.95 63.93 -9.57
N LEU A 224 26.53 62.67 -9.54
CA LEU A 224 26.08 61.92 -10.71
C LEU A 224 24.61 61.48 -10.55
N PRO A 225 23.89 61.20 -11.65
CA PRO A 225 22.59 60.55 -11.59
C PRO A 225 22.71 59.14 -11.00
N ALA A 226 21.92 58.85 -9.96
CA ALA A 226 21.92 57.57 -9.28
C ALA A 226 21.32 56.46 -10.13
N GLN A 227 21.88 55.25 -9.97
CA GLN A 227 21.37 54.01 -10.56
C GLN A 227 20.36 53.33 -9.63
N VAL A 228 20.51 53.53 -8.30
CA VAL A 228 19.58 53.06 -7.28
C VAL A 228 18.86 54.27 -6.66
N PRO A 229 17.53 54.22 -6.47
CA PRO A 229 16.80 55.31 -5.82
C PRO A 229 17.41 55.71 -4.47
N PHE A 230 17.82 56.98 -4.36
CA PHE A 230 18.38 57.57 -3.15
C PHE A 230 17.31 58.39 -2.42
N PHE A 231 17.04 58.02 -1.17
CA PHE A 231 16.10 58.72 -0.30
C PHE A 231 16.88 59.59 0.69
N SER A 232 16.71 60.90 0.56
CA SER A 232 17.35 61.87 1.44
C SER A 232 16.54 62.00 2.73
N THR A 233 17.22 61.88 3.86
CA THR A 233 16.68 62.19 5.19
C THR A 233 16.69 63.68 5.50
N VAL A 234 17.33 64.50 4.66
CA VAL A 234 17.26 65.97 4.76
C VAL A 234 15.90 66.46 4.27
N THR A 235 15.44 65.94 3.13
CA THR A 235 14.16 66.32 2.51
C THR A 235 13.00 65.37 2.81
N ALA A 236 13.30 64.16 3.31
CA ALA A 236 12.36 63.06 3.56
C ALA A 236 11.69 62.52 2.29
N GLU A 237 12.38 62.56 1.16
CA GLU A 237 11.88 62.08 -0.14
C GLU A 237 13.01 61.53 -1.03
N ALA A 238 12.63 60.88 -2.12
CA ALA A 238 13.59 60.54 -3.19
C ALA A 238 13.93 61.80 -3.98
N ILE A 239 15.22 62.10 -4.13
CA ILE A 239 15.69 63.34 -4.78
C ILE A 239 16.55 63.05 -6.01
N ASP A 240 16.64 64.05 -6.90
CA ASP A 240 17.62 64.04 -7.99
C ASP A 240 19.03 64.19 -7.43
N THR A 241 19.85 63.16 -7.61
CA THR A 241 21.17 63.09 -6.98
C THR A 241 22.22 63.96 -7.66
N THR A 242 21.92 64.58 -8.81
CA THR A 242 22.82 65.62 -9.35
C THR A 242 22.84 66.88 -8.49
N SER A 243 21.92 67.00 -7.52
CA SER A 243 21.86 68.09 -6.54
C SER A 243 22.69 67.85 -5.27
N LEU A 244 23.43 66.73 -5.15
CA LEU A 244 24.26 66.40 -3.98
C LEU A 244 25.59 67.18 -3.94
N ASP A 245 25.53 68.49 -4.18
CA ASP A 245 26.68 69.39 -4.20
C ASP A 245 27.17 69.79 -2.80
N ALA A 246 28.15 70.69 -2.72
CA ALA A 246 28.69 71.18 -1.45
C ALA A 246 27.62 71.79 -0.53
N ASP A 247 26.61 72.48 -1.08
CA ASP A 247 25.51 73.06 -0.30
C ASP A 247 24.61 71.96 0.28
N TYR A 248 24.33 70.91 -0.50
CA TYR A 248 23.63 69.74 0.02
C TYR A 248 24.36 69.12 1.22
N TRP A 249 25.67 68.88 1.13
CA TRP A 249 26.42 68.25 2.22
C TRP A 249 26.53 69.14 3.47
N PHE A 250 26.54 70.47 3.29
CA PHE A 250 26.35 71.39 4.40
C PHE A 250 24.95 71.27 5.02
N ARG A 251 23.89 71.26 4.20
CA ARG A 251 22.51 71.06 4.68
C ARG A 251 22.33 69.71 5.39
N ASN A 252 22.92 68.63 4.87
CA ASN A 252 22.94 67.32 5.51
C ASN A 252 23.55 67.39 6.92
N LEU A 253 24.62 68.17 7.11
CA LEU A 253 25.23 68.35 8.42
C LEU A 253 24.44 69.30 9.35
N ARG A 254 23.73 70.29 8.76
CA ARG A 254 23.07 71.38 9.50
C ARG A 254 21.61 71.09 9.85
N GLN A 255 20.85 70.46 8.97
CA GLN A 255 19.40 70.25 9.12
C GLN A 255 19.10 68.96 9.90
N PRO A 256 17.93 68.86 10.57
CA PRO A 256 17.54 67.65 11.28
C PRO A 256 17.41 66.45 10.33
N VAL A 257 17.82 65.28 10.80
CA VAL A 257 17.66 64.01 10.07
C VAL A 257 16.22 63.50 10.22
N ARG A 258 15.43 63.55 9.14
CA ARG A 258 14.02 63.09 9.10
C ARG A 258 13.92 61.60 8.73
N PHE A 259 14.57 60.74 9.51
CA PHE A 259 14.72 59.31 9.19
C PHE A 259 13.42 58.50 9.34
N GLU A 260 12.61 58.77 10.37
CA GLU A 260 11.30 58.14 10.58
C GLU A 260 10.37 58.36 9.39
N GLU A 261 10.26 59.61 8.93
CA GLU A 261 9.39 60.00 7.82
C GLU A 261 9.83 59.34 6.52
N THR A 262 11.15 59.29 6.30
CA THR A 262 11.75 58.60 5.15
C THR A 262 11.49 57.09 5.19
N THR A 263 11.62 56.47 6.37
CA THR A 263 11.32 55.04 6.58
C THR A 263 9.84 54.74 6.34
N ARG A 264 8.94 55.60 6.84
CA ARG A 264 7.49 55.51 6.61
C ARG A 264 7.14 55.63 5.12
N LEU A 265 7.81 56.53 4.40
CA LEU A 265 7.66 56.66 2.94
C LEU A 265 8.09 55.38 2.21
N LEU A 266 9.25 54.82 2.55
CA LEU A 266 9.74 53.56 1.97
C LEU A 266 8.77 52.39 2.24
N LEU A 267 8.24 52.28 3.46
CA LEU A 267 7.20 51.29 3.80
C LEU A 267 5.95 51.49 2.95
N LYS A 268 5.47 52.73 2.80
CA LYS A 268 4.32 53.09 1.95
C LYS A 268 4.55 52.73 0.48
N GLN A 269 5.79 52.83 -0.01
CA GLN A 269 6.18 52.49 -1.38
C GLN A 269 6.44 50.98 -1.63
N GLY A 270 6.17 50.13 -0.64
CA GLY A 270 6.23 48.68 -0.80
C GLY A 270 7.56 48.04 -0.43
N HIS A 271 8.49 48.76 0.18
CA HIS A 271 9.73 48.17 0.69
C HIS A 271 9.46 47.37 1.97
N ARG A 272 9.99 46.15 2.07
CA ARG A 272 9.67 45.21 3.15
C ARG A 272 10.89 44.66 3.88
N LEU A 273 12.10 44.88 3.37
CA LEU A 273 13.35 44.52 4.06
C LEU A 273 14.26 45.75 4.18
N PHE A 274 14.75 46.01 5.38
CA PHE A 274 15.71 47.07 5.68
C PHE A 274 17.00 46.42 6.18
N VAL A 275 18.10 46.57 5.43
CA VAL A 275 19.40 46.00 5.76
C VAL A 275 20.32 47.12 6.22
N GLU A 276 20.68 47.15 7.50
CA GLU A 276 21.67 48.11 8.01
C GLU A 276 23.09 47.59 7.72
N ALA A 277 23.76 48.21 6.76
CA ALA A 277 25.11 47.85 6.32
C ALA A 277 26.17 48.46 7.25
N SER A 278 26.24 47.98 8.49
CA SER A 278 27.08 48.60 9.53
C SER A 278 27.78 47.57 10.44
N PRO A 279 28.84 47.98 11.17
CA PRO A 279 29.51 47.12 12.15
C PRO A 279 28.64 46.78 13.37
N HIS A 280 27.56 47.53 13.62
CA HIS A 280 26.58 47.24 14.66
C HIS A 280 25.28 48.03 14.39
N PRO A 281 24.09 47.41 14.48
CA PRO A 281 22.82 48.09 14.24
C PRO A 281 22.54 49.17 15.29
N VAL A 282 22.38 50.42 14.84
CA VAL A 282 22.01 51.54 15.71
C VAL A 282 20.65 52.16 15.37
N LEU A 283 20.10 51.86 14.19
CA LEU A 283 18.78 52.34 13.76
C LEU A 283 17.68 51.29 13.92
N ALA A 284 18.01 50.08 14.37
CA ALA A 284 17.09 48.95 14.52
C ALA A 284 15.80 49.31 15.27
N VAL A 285 15.93 49.99 16.41
CA VAL A 285 14.78 50.38 17.25
C VAL A 285 13.87 51.34 16.50
N GLY A 286 14.42 52.40 15.91
CA GLY A 286 13.64 53.40 15.19
C GLY A 286 12.90 52.81 13.98
N VAL A 287 13.57 51.97 13.18
CA VAL A 287 12.94 51.28 12.06
C VAL A 287 11.84 50.33 12.55
N GLN A 288 12.08 49.55 13.61
CA GLN A 288 11.07 48.63 14.14
C GLN A 288 9.84 49.37 14.67
N GLU A 289 10.02 50.48 15.40
CA GLU A 289 8.91 51.32 15.86
C GLU A 289 8.09 51.87 14.69
N THR A 290 8.73 52.31 13.60
CA THR A 290 8.01 52.76 12.39
C THR A 290 7.26 51.61 11.70
N ILE A 291 7.85 50.42 11.64
CA ILE A 291 7.19 49.20 11.11
C ILE A 291 5.93 48.89 11.92
N ASP A 292 6.04 48.84 13.23
CA ASP A 292 4.94 48.54 14.15
C ASP A 292 3.84 49.62 14.05
N ALA A 293 4.23 50.90 14.00
CA ALA A 293 3.28 52.02 13.88
C ALA A 293 2.56 52.10 12.53
N THR A 294 3.04 51.40 11.51
CA THR A 294 2.41 51.35 10.18
C THR A 294 1.66 50.04 9.92
N ASP A 295 1.64 49.11 10.88
CA ASP A 295 1.08 47.75 10.75
C ASP A 295 1.53 47.04 9.44
N THR A 296 2.76 47.35 9.01
CA THR A 296 3.32 46.82 7.76
C THR A 296 4.18 45.60 8.07
N LYS A 297 3.99 44.49 7.33
CA LYS A 297 4.84 43.30 7.47
C LYS A 297 6.22 43.52 6.83
N ALA A 298 7.12 44.18 7.54
CA ALA A 298 8.49 44.42 7.11
C ALA A 298 9.50 43.92 8.16
N THR A 299 10.77 43.82 7.79
CA THR A 299 11.83 43.31 8.65
C THR A 299 13.08 44.16 8.57
N PHE A 300 13.74 44.32 9.71
CA PHE A 300 15.04 44.95 9.83
C PHE A 300 16.13 43.88 10.07
N VAL A 301 17.24 43.97 9.34
CA VAL A 301 18.40 43.08 9.46
C VAL A 301 19.66 43.91 9.67
N GLY A 302 20.35 43.70 10.80
CA GLY A 302 21.67 44.27 11.03
C GLY A 302 22.77 43.37 10.47
N THR A 303 23.72 43.95 9.72
CA THR A 303 24.77 43.17 9.05
C THR A 303 25.73 42.49 10.03
N LEU A 304 26.32 43.26 10.94
CA LEU A 304 27.16 42.77 12.02
C LEU A 304 26.60 43.19 13.38
N ARG A 305 27.15 42.64 14.46
CA ARG A 305 26.86 43.09 15.82
C ARG A 305 28.18 43.34 16.55
N ARG A 306 28.12 44.15 17.61
CA ARG A 306 29.27 44.40 18.48
C ARG A 306 29.81 43.06 18.98
N GLU A 307 31.12 42.88 18.92
CA GLU A 307 31.82 41.63 19.26
C GLU A 307 31.52 40.44 18.32
N GLU A 308 30.72 40.63 17.27
CA GLU A 308 30.37 39.59 16.29
C GLU A 308 30.73 40.05 14.87
N GLY A 309 32.02 40.28 14.63
CA GLY A 309 32.57 40.73 13.34
C GLY A 309 32.96 39.62 12.37
N SER A 310 32.41 38.42 12.51
CA SER A 310 32.85 37.20 11.81
C SER A 310 32.02 36.89 10.54
N PRO A 311 32.55 36.06 9.62
CA PRO A 311 31.78 35.49 8.51
C PRO A 311 30.49 34.80 8.94
N HIS A 312 30.47 34.21 10.14
CA HIS A 312 29.28 33.54 10.67
C HIS A 312 28.12 34.50 10.92
N ARG A 313 28.38 35.67 11.52
CA ARG A 313 27.34 36.69 11.74
C ARG A 313 26.81 37.25 10.42
N PHE A 314 27.70 37.52 9.47
CA PHE A 314 27.29 37.95 8.12
C PHE A 314 26.43 36.89 7.40
N THR A 315 26.83 35.62 7.45
CA THR A 315 26.05 34.49 6.89
C THR A 315 24.68 34.36 7.56
N THR A 316 24.61 34.61 8.86
CA THR A 316 23.33 34.63 9.59
C THR A 316 22.43 35.78 9.10
N ALA A 317 22.99 36.98 8.88
CA ALA A 317 22.24 38.09 8.30
C ALA A 317 21.75 37.79 6.87
N LEU A 318 22.57 37.15 6.02
CA LEU A 318 22.16 36.66 4.70
C LEU A 318 20.99 35.68 4.78
N ALA A 319 21.04 34.73 5.73
CA ALA A 319 19.96 33.78 5.96
C ALA A 319 18.67 34.47 6.44
N GLU A 320 18.77 35.44 7.35
CA GLU A 320 17.63 36.28 7.77
C GLU A 320 17.01 36.98 6.56
N ALA A 321 17.80 37.68 5.74
CA ALA A 321 17.31 38.33 4.51
C ALA A 321 16.64 37.35 3.53
N PHE A 322 17.21 36.14 3.37
CA PHE A 322 16.67 35.09 2.51
C PHE A 322 15.31 34.59 2.98
N VAL A 323 15.16 34.33 4.29
CA VAL A 323 13.88 33.89 4.88
C VAL A 323 12.81 34.97 4.74
N HIS A 324 13.20 36.24 4.76
CA HIS A 324 12.31 37.39 4.56
C HIS A 324 12.07 37.76 3.10
N GLY A 325 12.38 36.86 2.15
CA GLY A 325 11.94 36.96 0.75
C GLY A 325 12.92 37.62 -0.21
N THR A 326 14.15 37.91 0.23
CA THR A 326 15.20 38.44 -0.64
C THR A 326 15.99 37.31 -1.30
N PRO A 327 16.16 37.31 -2.63
CA PRO A 327 17.00 36.31 -3.28
C PRO A 327 18.46 36.47 -2.83
N VAL A 328 19.08 35.36 -2.44
CA VAL A 328 20.52 35.28 -2.14
C VAL A 328 21.16 34.30 -3.13
N GLN A 329 22.27 34.71 -3.74
CA GLN A 329 23.08 33.87 -4.63
C GLN A 329 23.99 32.97 -3.79
N TRP A 330 23.40 31.94 -3.18
CA TRP A 330 24.14 30.94 -2.40
C TRP A 330 25.35 30.32 -3.12
N PRO A 331 25.34 30.05 -4.44
CA PRO A 331 26.54 29.56 -5.13
C PRO A 331 27.76 30.48 -4.97
N ALA A 332 27.57 31.81 -4.95
CA ALA A 332 28.66 32.77 -4.77
C ALA A 332 29.34 32.60 -3.41
N HIS A 333 28.56 32.34 -2.35
CA HIS A 333 29.05 32.09 -0.99
C HIS A 333 29.96 30.86 -0.88
N PHE A 334 29.68 29.82 -1.68
CA PHE A 334 30.43 28.56 -1.65
C PHE A 334 31.58 28.50 -2.66
N THR A 335 31.84 29.57 -3.40
CA THR A 335 32.95 29.63 -4.36
C THR A 335 34.26 29.28 -3.64
N ASN A 336 35.04 28.36 -4.20
CA ASN A 336 36.33 27.88 -3.66
C ASN A 336 36.27 27.11 -2.32
N THR A 337 35.09 26.65 -1.87
CA THR A 337 34.94 25.92 -0.58
C THR A 337 34.89 24.38 -0.71
N ASN A 338 35.04 23.82 -1.92
CA ASN A 338 34.78 22.40 -2.25
C ASN A 338 33.39 21.87 -1.84
N ALA A 339 32.46 22.74 -1.45
CA ALA A 339 31.11 22.37 -1.06
C ALA A 339 30.36 21.71 -2.24
N ARG A 340 29.55 20.70 -1.94
CA ARG A 340 28.73 19.98 -2.91
C ARG A 340 27.26 20.09 -2.51
N GLN A 341 26.39 20.22 -3.50
CA GLN A 341 24.95 20.11 -3.26
C GLN A 341 24.63 18.65 -2.92
N VAL A 342 23.94 18.45 -1.79
CA VAL A 342 23.44 17.14 -1.36
C VAL A 342 21.92 17.20 -1.30
N GLU A 343 21.26 16.09 -1.59
CA GLU A 343 19.82 15.99 -1.35
C GLU A 343 19.55 15.97 0.15
N LEU A 344 18.77 16.95 0.61
CA LEU A 344 18.22 16.96 1.96
C LEU A 344 16.90 16.18 1.96
N PRO A 345 16.46 15.64 3.12
CA PRO A 345 15.12 15.10 3.26
C PRO A 345 14.10 16.08 2.69
N THR A 346 13.20 15.56 1.85
CA THR A 346 12.16 16.37 1.20
C THR A 346 11.27 17.04 2.24
N TYR A 347 10.50 18.06 1.83
CA TYR A 347 9.52 18.74 2.68
C TYR A 347 8.74 17.73 3.53
N ALA A 348 8.77 17.92 4.85
CA ALA A 348 8.01 17.10 5.78
C ALA A 348 6.52 17.44 5.62
N PHE A 349 5.90 16.87 4.58
CA PHE A 349 4.47 17.00 4.35
C PHE A 349 3.76 16.68 5.66
N GLN A 350 2.83 17.52 6.08
CA GLN A 350 1.99 17.28 7.25
C GLN A 350 1.17 15.96 7.11
N ARG A 351 1.22 15.34 5.92
CA ARG A 351 0.61 14.05 5.56
C ARG A 351 -0.90 14.02 5.84
N GLN A 352 -1.54 15.18 5.80
CA GLN A 352 -2.99 15.28 5.81
C GLN A 352 -3.53 14.78 4.47
N ARG A 353 -4.48 13.84 4.53
CA ARG A 353 -5.12 13.27 3.35
C ARG A 353 -6.13 14.26 2.78
N TYR A 354 -5.67 15.15 1.91
CA TYR A 354 -6.55 16.00 1.08
C TYR A 354 -6.89 15.30 -0.24
N TRP A 355 -7.50 14.12 -0.14
CA TRP A 355 -8.12 13.48 -1.28
C TRP A 355 -9.49 14.11 -1.45
N LEU A 356 -9.88 14.47 -2.67
CA LEU A 356 -11.29 14.52 -3.00
C LEU A 356 -11.79 13.11 -2.72
N ALA A 357 -12.47 12.92 -1.59
CA ALA A 357 -13.24 11.71 -1.41
C ALA A 357 -14.12 11.63 -2.65
N PRO A 358 -14.03 10.57 -3.47
CA PRO A 358 -14.89 10.44 -4.62
C PRO A 358 -16.31 10.57 -4.07
N VAL A 359 -16.98 11.68 -4.43
CA VAL A 359 -18.39 11.81 -4.19
C VAL A 359 -18.98 10.61 -4.91
N ALA A 360 -19.55 9.67 -4.15
CA ALA A 360 -20.28 8.54 -4.70
C ALA A 360 -21.39 9.13 -5.58
N GLY A 361 -21.18 9.11 -6.91
CA GLY A 361 -22.07 9.74 -7.88
C GLY A 361 -21.33 10.34 -9.07
N SER A 362 -20.49 9.57 -9.77
CA SER A 362 -19.82 10.03 -11.00
C SER A 362 -20.39 9.45 -12.29
N GLY A 363 -21.70 9.22 -12.32
CA GLY A 363 -22.46 8.96 -13.54
C GLY A 363 -23.92 9.19 -13.23
N ASP A 364 -24.58 10.07 -13.98
CA ASP A 364 -26.04 10.18 -13.96
C ASP A 364 -26.61 8.89 -14.58
N PRO A 365 -27.18 7.95 -13.79
CA PRO A 365 -27.70 6.69 -14.34
C PRO A 365 -28.76 6.94 -15.41
N ALA A 366 -29.48 8.08 -15.34
CA ALA A 366 -30.49 8.46 -16.30
C ALA A 366 -29.90 8.64 -17.72
N GLY A 367 -28.65 9.10 -17.82
CA GLY A 367 -27.93 9.22 -19.10
C GLY A 367 -27.66 7.88 -19.80
N LEU A 368 -27.73 6.77 -19.07
CA LEU A 368 -27.60 5.39 -19.56
C LEU A 368 -28.96 4.67 -19.69
N GLY A 369 -30.07 5.36 -19.45
CA GLY A 369 -31.41 4.77 -19.44
C GLY A 369 -31.70 3.91 -18.22
N LEU A 370 -30.97 4.12 -17.11
CA LEU A 370 -31.16 3.43 -15.84
C LEU A 370 -31.80 4.38 -14.81
N ASP A 371 -32.52 3.82 -13.85
CA ASP A 371 -33.05 4.58 -12.71
C ASP A 371 -32.00 4.71 -11.60
N THR A 372 -32.09 5.78 -10.81
CA THR A 372 -31.21 5.97 -9.65
C THR A 372 -31.73 5.17 -8.46
N ALA A 373 -30.91 4.25 -7.94
CA ALA A 373 -31.31 3.39 -6.81
C ALA A 373 -31.34 4.11 -5.45
N ASN A 374 -30.88 5.36 -5.36
CA ASN A 374 -30.86 6.23 -4.17
C ASN A 374 -30.38 5.53 -2.89
N HIS A 375 -29.32 4.70 -3.00
CA HIS A 375 -28.85 3.86 -1.90
C HIS A 375 -27.31 3.87 -1.80
N PRO A 376 -26.70 3.90 -0.60
CA PRO A 376 -25.24 4.04 -0.47
C PRO A 376 -24.41 2.86 -1.01
N LEU A 377 -25.03 1.68 -1.15
CA LEU A 377 -24.40 0.48 -1.70
C LEU A 377 -24.83 0.16 -3.15
N LEU A 378 -25.86 0.82 -3.67
CA LEU A 378 -26.44 0.56 -5.00
C LEU A 378 -26.61 1.89 -5.75
N GLY A 379 -25.95 2.01 -6.91
CA GLY A 379 -25.93 3.25 -7.68
C GLY A 379 -27.06 3.36 -8.71
N ALA A 380 -27.50 2.24 -9.28
CA ALA A 380 -28.48 2.21 -10.36
C ALA A 380 -29.42 1.01 -10.27
N ALA A 381 -30.62 1.16 -10.82
CA ALA A 381 -31.63 0.12 -10.97
C ALA A 381 -32.08 0.04 -12.44
N LEU A 382 -32.31 -1.19 -12.90
CA LEU A 382 -32.85 -1.50 -14.23
C LEU A 382 -34.13 -2.30 -14.05
N GLN A 383 -35.24 -1.74 -14.49
CA GLN A 383 -36.51 -2.47 -14.60
C GLN A 383 -36.60 -3.17 -15.95
N MET A 384 -36.86 -4.46 -15.91
CA MET A 384 -37.02 -5.30 -17.10
C MET A 384 -38.49 -5.34 -17.54
N PRO A 385 -38.78 -5.48 -18.85
CA PRO A 385 -40.16 -5.52 -19.35
C PRO A 385 -41.01 -6.69 -18.82
N ASP A 386 -40.38 -7.76 -18.34
CA ASP A 386 -41.03 -8.93 -17.73
C ASP A 386 -41.34 -8.73 -16.23
N GLY A 387 -40.97 -7.59 -15.65
CA GLY A 387 -41.17 -7.26 -14.25
C GLY A 387 -40.05 -7.73 -13.33
N ALA A 388 -38.93 -8.24 -13.86
CA ALA A 388 -37.70 -8.43 -13.09
C ALA A 388 -36.98 -7.08 -12.85
N VAL A 389 -36.20 -6.98 -11.78
CA VAL A 389 -35.40 -5.78 -11.46
C VAL A 389 -33.97 -6.18 -11.16
N VAL A 390 -33.02 -5.40 -11.68
CA VAL A 390 -31.59 -5.56 -11.42
C VAL A 390 -31.05 -4.26 -10.84
N LEU A 391 -30.54 -4.30 -9.61
CA LEU A 391 -29.83 -3.20 -8.98
C LEU A 391 -28.33 -3.48 -9.04
N THR A 392 -27.53 -2.45 -9.28
CA THR A 392 -26.07 -2.56 -9.39
C THR A 392 -25.38 -1.52 -8.53
N GLY A 393 -24.25 -1.90 -7.95
CA GLY A 393 -23.46 -1.05 -7.07
C GLY A 393 -21.97 -1.36 -7.17
N ARG A 394 -21.19 -0.55 -6.46
CA ARG A 394 -19.75 -0.70 -6.37
C ARG A 394 -19.32 -0.48 -4.92
N LEU A 395 -18.68 -1.49 -4.34
CA LEU A 395 -18.26 -1.51 -2.94
C LEU A 395 -16.74 -1.39 -2.88
N SER A 396 -16.24 -0.47 -2.07
CA SER A 396 -14.82 -0.41 -1.73
C SER A 396 -14.62 0.18 -0.35
N LEU A 397 -13.53 -0.19 0.32
CA LEU A 397 -13.16 0.41 1.60
C LEU A 397 -12.79 1.90 1.47
N GLN A 398 -12.59 2.39 0.24
CA GLN A 398 -12.33 3.81 -0.04
C GLN A 398 -13.61 4.63 -0.14
N THR A 399 -14.65 4.09 -0.78
CA THR A 399 -15.95 4.75 -0.99
C THR A 399 -16.90 4.55 0.18
N GLN A 400 -16.84 3.41 0.86
CA GLN A 400 -17.60 3.11 2.07
C GLN A 400 -16.64 2.72 3.21
N PRO A 401 -15.95 3.70 3.83
CA PRO A 401 -14.91 3.42 4.84
C PRO A 401 -15.39 2.64 6.06
N TRP A 402 -16.66 2.79 6.41
CA TRP A 402 -17.26 2.06 7.53
C TRP A 402 -17.25 0.54 7.33
N LEU A 403 -17.21 0.05 6.09
CA LEU A 403 -17.09 -1.39 5.82
C LEU A 403 -15.76 -1.98 6.31
N ALA A 404 -14.71 -1.16 6.47
CA ALA A 404 -13.43 -1.60 7.01
C ALA A 404 -13.51 -1.93 8.52
N ASP A 405 -14.52 -1.41 9.21
CA ASP A 405 -14.75 -1.68 10.64
C ASP A 405 -15.42 -3.04 10.88
N HIS A 406 -15.73 -3.84 9.85
CA HIS A 406 -16.24 -5.19 10.02
C HIS A 406 -15.27 -6.22 9.46
N THR A 407 -14.42 -6.72 10.35
CA THR A 407 -13.44 -7.77 10.02
C THR A 407 -13.70 -9.05 10.81
N VAL A 408 -13.46 -10.19 10.16
CA VAL A 408 -13.53 -11.51 10.79
C VAL A 408 -12.26 -12.26 10.41
N ALA A 409 -11.50 -12.73 11.41
CA ALA A 409 -10.16 -13.29 11.25
C ALA A 409 -9.21 -12.39 10.44
N ASP A 410 -9.23 -11.08 10.70
CA ASP A 410 -8.47 -10.01 10.01
C ASP A 410 -8.79 -9.84 8.52
N VAL A 411 -9.98 -10.30 8.08
CA VAL A 411 -10.49 -10.13 6.72
C VAL A 411 -11.69 -9.19 6.73
N ALA A 412 -11.65 -8.12 5.94
CA ALA A 412 -12.79 -7.21 5.77
C ALA A 412 -13.90 -7.91 4.98
N LEU A 413 -15.07 -8.06 5.60
CA LEU A 413 -16.24 -8.75 5.03
C LEU A 413 -17.42 -7.80 4.98
N LEU A 414 -18.22 -7.87 3.92
CA LEU A 414 -19.55 -7.28 3.94
C LEU A 414 -20.40 -8.03 4.99
N PRO A 415 -20.97 -7.35 6.01
CA PRO A 415 -21.73 -8.01 7.06
C PRO A 415 -22.97 -8.70 6.50
N GLY A 416 -23.39 -9.79 7.13
CA GLY A 416 -24.59 -10.54 6.74
C GLY A 416 -25.84 -9.66 6.66
N THR A 417 -25.92 -8.66 7.54
CA THR A 417 -27.01 -7.69 7.61
C THR A 417 -27.06 -6.71 6.44
N ALA A 418 -25.95 -6.50 5.73
CA ALA A 418 -25.96 -5.70 4.50
C ALA A 418 -26.69 -6.45 3.37
N PHE A 419 -26.66 -7.79 3.33
CA PHE A 419 -27.46 -8.54 2.36
C PHE A 419 -28.96 -8.42 2.64
N VAL A 420 -29.36 -8.34 3.92
CA VAL A 420 -30.74 -8.08 4.31
C VAL A 420 -31.19 -6.70 3.82
N GLU A 421 -30.36 -5.66 4.05
CA GLU A 421 -30.64 -4.30 3.56
C GLU A 421 -30.72 -4.24 2.02
N LEU A 422 -29.82 -4.92 1.31
CA LEU A 422 -29.87 -5.01 -0.16
C LEU A 422 -31.14 -5.72 -0.65
N ALA A 423 -31.59 -6.76 0.05
CA ALA A 423 -32.84 -7.46 -0.25
C ALA A 423 -34.06 -6.56 -0.01
N ILE A 424 -34.11 -5.83 1.12
CA ILE A 424 -35.18 -4.85 1.40
C ILE A 424 -35.24 -3.81 0.29
N ARG A 425 -34.10 -3.20 -0.07
CA ARG A 425 -34.06 -2.18 -1.11
C ARG A 425 -34.53 -2.71 -2.47
N ALA A 426 -34.17 -3.95 -2.81
CA ALA A 426 -34.66 -4.59 -4.04
C ALA A 426 -36.18 -4.87 -3.98
N GLY A 427 -36.70 -5.23 -2.82
CA GLY A 427 -38.14 -5.39 -2.57
C GLY A 427 -38.91 -4.09 -2.74
N ASP A 428 -38.38 -2.98 -2.24
CA ASP A 428 -38.99 -1.64 -2.35
C ASP A 428 -39.23 -1.21 -3.81
N GLU A 429 -38.36 -1.61 -4.74
CA GLU A 429 -38.51 -1.30 -6.18
C GLU A 429 -39.76 -1.94 -6.81
N VAL A 430 -40.24 -3.04 -6.21
CA VAL A 430 -41.40 -3.81 -6.73
C VAL A 430 -42.55 -3.90 -5.74
N GLY A 431 -42.44 -3.23 -4.59
CA GLY A 431 -43.45 -3.23 -3.52
C GLY A 431 -43.54 -4.54 -2.73
N CYS A 432 -42.47 -5.34 -2.67
CA CYS A 432 -42.37 -6.50 -1.77
C CYS A 432 -41.74 -6.08 -0.44
N ASP A 433 -42.52 -6.09 0.63
CA ASP A 433 -42.16 -5.60 1.97
C ASP A 433 -41.76 -6.71 2.95
N HIS A 434 -41.71 -7.96 2.48
CA HIS A 434 -41.40 -9.12 3.30
C HIS A 434 -40.38 -10.05 2.61
N ILE A 435 -39.31 -10.35 3.34
CA ILE A 435 -38.35 -11.40 2.98
C ILE A 435 -38.80 -12.67 3.68
N GLU A 436 -39.33 -13.61 2.90
CA GLU A 436 -39.75 -14.92 3.40
C GLU A 436 -38.53 -15.72 3.85
N GLU A 437 -37.49 -15.76 3.00
CA GLU A 437 -36.22 -16.41 3.30
C GLU A 437 -35.06 -15.69 2.58
N LEU A 438 -33.90 -15.59 3.23
CA LEU A 438 -32.64 -15.16 2.65
C LEU A 438 -31.50 -16.02 3.21
N THR A 439 -30.88 -16.82 2.35
CA THR A 439 -29.73 -17.68 2.66
C THR A 439 -28.44 -17.07 2.15
N LEU A 440 -27.43 -16.97 3.01
CA LEU A 440 -26.08 -16.51 2.70
C LEU A 440 -25.19 -17.73 2.36
N GLN A 441 -24.76 -17.81 1.11
CA GLN A 441 -24.03 -18.96 0.56
C GLN A 441 -22.51 -18.79 0.64
N ALA A 442 -22.01 -17.57 0.39
CA ALA A 442 -20.59 -17.28 0.39
C ALA A 442 -20.32 -15.88 0.96
N PRO A 443 -19.29 -15.72 1.82
CA PRO A 443 -18.90 -14.40 2.33
C PRO A 443 -18.41 -13.51 1.19
N LEU A 444 -18.73 -12.22 1.24
CA LEU A 444 -18.22 -11.24 0.29
C LEU A 444 -17.04 -10.51 0.93
N VAL A 445 -15.83 -10.84 0.47
CA VAL A 445 -14.58 -10.23 0.93
C VAL A 445 -14.36 -8.90 0.20
N LEU A 446 -14.03 -7.86 0.96
CA LEU A 446 -13.73 -6.54 0.42
C LEU A 446 -12.20 -6.37 0.35
N PRO A 447 -11.64 -6.11 -0.85
CA PRO A 447 -10.20 -5.99 -1.00
C PRO A 447 -9.67 -4.71 -0.36
N ASP A 448 -8.47 -4.77 0.21
CA ASP A 448 -7.76 -3.61 0.80
C ASP A 448 -7.53 -2.49 -0.24
N LYS A 449 -7.41 -2.86 -1.52
CA LYS A 449 -7.27 -1.97 -2.67
C LYS A 449 -8.18 -2.41 -3.79
N GLY A 450 -8.83 -1.44 -4.46
CA GLY A 450 -9.78 -1.71 -5.54
C GLY A 450 -11.22 -1.71 -5.05
N ALA A 451 -12.12 -2.23 -5.89
CA ALA A 451 -13.54 -2.31 -5.59
C ALA A 451 -14.10 -3.65 -6.08
N VAL A 452 -15.29 -3.97 -5.61
CA VAL A 452 -16.12 -5.06 -6.13
C VAL A 452 -17.41 -4.49 -6.72
N ALA A 453 -17.77 -4.93 -7.90
CA ALA A 453 -19.10 -4.71 -8.47
C ALA A 453 -20.07 -5.67 -7.77
N ILE A 454 -21.24 -5.16 -7.37
CA ILE A 454 -22.31 -5.96 -6.79
C ILE A 454 -23.56 -5.84 -7.65
N GLN A 455 -24.26 -6.95 -7.84
CA GLN A 455 -25.53 -7.02 -8.57
C GLN A 455 -26.56 -7.74 -7.71
N VAL A 456 -27.71 -7.11 -7.55
CA VAL A 456 -28.88 -7.66 -6.87
C VAL A 456 -29.95 -7.85 -7.93
N ARG A 457 -30.39 -9.09 -8.13
CA ARG A 457 -31.42 -9.42 -9.12
C ARG A 457 -32.63 -10.00 -8.41
N LEU A 458 -33.78 -9.42 -8.69
CA LEU A 458 -35.08 -9.91 -8.26
C LEU A 458 -35.88 -10.30 -9.51
N ASP A 459 -36.26 -11.57 -9.63
CA ASP A 459 -36.97 -12.07 -10.80
C ASP A 459 -38.43 -11.59 -10.85
N ALA A 460 -39.07 -11.78 -12.01
CA ALA A 460 -40.50 -11.57 -12.20
C ALA A 460 -41.32 -12.40 -11.19
N PRO A 461 -42.53 -11.95 -10.80
CA PRO A 461 -43.32 -12.66 -9.81
C PRO A 461 -43.82 -13.99 -10.40
N ASP A 462 -43.80 -15.04 -9.59
CA ASP A 462 -44.42 -16.31 -9.94
C ASP A 462 -45.97 -16.22 -9.85
N GLN A 463 -46.65 -17.35 -10.10
CA GLN A 463 -48.13 -17.41 -10.06
C GLN A 463 -48.71 -17.11 -8.68
N THR A 464 -47.91 -17.18 -7.62
CA THR A 464 -48.28 -16.92 -6.24
C THR A 464 -47.86 -15.53 -5.75
N GLY A 465 -47.15 -14.76 -6.58
CA GLY A 465 -46.65 -13.42 -6.25
C GLY A 465 -45.29 -13.41 -5.55
N HIS A 466 -44.64 -14.57 -5.40
CA HIS A 466 -43.30 -14.67 -4.83
C HIS A 466 -42.25 -14.32 -5.89
N ARG A 467 -41.12 -13.76 -5.45
CA ARG A 467 -40.01 -13.36 -6.31
C ARG A 467 -38.70 -13.90 -5.79
N THR A 468 -37.96 -14.58 -6.65
CA THR A 468 -36.62 -15.08 -6.32
C THR A 468 -35.59 -13.96 -6.40
N LEU A 469 -34.79 -13.81 -5.34
CA LEU A 469 -33.69 -12.87 -5.22
C LEU A 469 -32.36 -13.61 -5.33
N THR A 470 -31.39 -13.01 -6.03
CA THR A 470 -29.99 -13.41 -6.00
C THR A 470 -29.07 -12.20 -5.87
N ILE A 471 -27.99 -12.33 -5.11
CA ILE A 471 -26.99 -11.27 -4.91
C ILE A 471 -25.63 -11.82 -5.32
N HIS A 472 -24.99 -11.14 -6.28
CA HIS A 472 -23.71 -11.54 -6.85
C HIS A 472 -22.68 -10.42 -6.72
N SER A 473 -21.41 -10.78 -6.63
CA SER A 473 -20.32 -9.80 -6.73
C SER A 473 -19.15 -10.29 -7.56
N ARG A 474 -18.29 -9.35 -7.96
CA ARG A 474 -17.13 -9.60 -8.81
C ARG A 474 -16.10 -8.52 -8.59
N THR A 475 -14.82 -8.85 -8.60
CA THR A 475 -13.76 -7.84 -8.50
C THR A 475 -13.75 -6.94 -9.74
N ASP A 476 -13.32 -5.69 -9.58
CA ASP A 476 -13.34 -4.67 -10.64
C ASP A 476 -12.32 -4.90 -11.77
N ASN A 477 -11.74 -6.10 -11.87
CA ASN A 477 -11.02 -6.53 -13.05
C ASN A 477 -12.03 -7.14 -14.02
N ASN A 478 -12.16 -6.61 -15.24
CA ASN A 478 -13.22 -6.99 -16.19
C ASN A 478 -13.22 -8.48 -16.59
N THR A 479 -12.19 -9.23 -16.20
CA THR A 479 -11.98 -10.66 -16.44
C THR A 479 -12.43 -11.59 -15.31
N ALA A 480 -12.75 -11.08 -14.11
CA ALA A 480 -13.18 -11.92 -12.99
C ALA A 480 -14.59 -12.51 -13.22
N GLU A 481 -14.90 -13.67 -12.62
CA GLU A 481 -16.23 -14.29 -12.63
C GLU A 481 -17.14 -13.74 -11.51
N TRP A 482 -18.46 -13.79 -11.73
CA TRP A 482 -19.44 -13.42 -10.70
C TRP A 482 -19.61 -14.54 -9.68
N THR A 483 -19.50 -14.21 -8.39
CA THR A 483 -19.76 -15.12 -7.28
C THR A 483 -21.14 -14.82 -6.69
N GLN A 484 -21.98 -15.85 -6.51
CA GLN A 484 -23.26 -15.71 -5.80
C GLN A 484 -23.02 -15.75 -4.29
N HIS A 485 -23.48 -14.72 -3.59
CA HIS A 485 -23.30 -14.58 -2.14
C HIS A 485 -24.58 -14.87 -1.35
N ALA A 486 -25.73 -14.53 -1.91
CA ALA A 486 -27.02 -14.75 -1.24
C ALA A 486 -28.12 -15.09 -2.25
N THR A 487 -29.09 -15.87 -1.80
CA THR A 487 -30.34 -16.15 -2.53
C THR A 487 -31.51 -16.15 -1.57
N GLY A 488 -32.69 -15.77 -2.03
CA GLY A 488 -33.87 -15.68 -1.18
C GLY A 488 -35.17 -15.54 -1.94
N THR A 489 -36.26 -15.42 -1.19
CA THR A 489 -37.61 -15.24 -1.71
C THR A 489 -38.27 -14.05 -1.03
N LEU A 490 -38.81 -13.14 -1.84
CA LEU A 490 -39.54 -11.97 -1.37
C LEU A 490 -41.02 -12.09 -1.75
N THR A 491 -41.88 -11.55 -0.90
CA THR A 491 -43.33 -11.53 -1.09
C THR A 491 -43.92 -10.26 -0.48
N THR A 492 -45.23 -10.07 -0.66
CA THR A 492 -46.00 -9.04 0.04
C THR A 492 -46.67 -9.66 1.25
N SER A 493 -46.42 -9.13 2.45
CA SER A 493 -47.08 -9.61 3.67
C SER A 493 -47.60 -8.45 4.49
N THR A 494 -48.69 -8.66 5.23
CA THR A 494 -49.16 -7.63 6.17
C THR A 494 -48.33 -7.75 7.46
N PRO A 495 -47.62 -6.70 7.92
CA PRO A 495 -46.76 -6.81 9.10
C PRO A 495 -47.53 -7.29 10.34
N THR A 496 -47.24 -8.51 10.80
CA THR A 496 -47.83 -9.10 12.01
C THR A 496 -46.84 -8.99 13.17
N GLY A 497 -46.71 -7.78 13.75
CA GLY A 497 -45.79 -7.59 14.87
C GLY A 497 -46.12 -6.36 15.71
N THR A 498 -46.81 -6.54 16.83
CA THR A 498 -46.91 -5.51 17.88
C THR A 498 -45.68 -5.62 18.79
N SER A 499 -44.71 -4.71 18.65
CA SER A 499 -43.57 -4.66 19.57
C SER A 499 -43.97 -4.00 20.90
N ASP A 500 -44.02 -4.76 22.00
CA ASP A 500 -44.15 -4.20 23.35
C ASP A 500 -42.75 -3.85 23.92
N LEU A 501 -42.07 -2.88 23.28
CA LEU A 501 -40.75 -2.36 23.70
C LEU A 501 -40.84 -0.91 24.21
N THR A 502 -42.04 -0.48 24.60
CA THR A 502 -42.33 0.87 25.11
C THR A 502 -41.83 1.06 26.55
N THR A 503 -41.95 0.02 27.38
CA THR A 503 -41.45 0.00 28.76
C THR A 503 -39.99 -0.46 28.80
N TRP A 504 -39.09 0.37 29.32
CA TRP A 504 -37.65 0.11 29.26
C TRP A 504 -36.87 0.58 30.51
N PRO A 505 -35.92 -0.22 31.04
CA PRO A 505 -35.67 -1.62 30.67
C PRO A 505 -36.90 -2.50 30.99
N PRO A 506 -37.07 -3.65 30.30
CA PRO A 506 -38.24 -4.50 30.51
C PRO A 506 -38.35 -4.97 31.97
N PRO A 507 -39.55 -4.98 32.57
CA PRO A 507 -39.74 -5.46 33.94
C PRO A 507 -39.19 -6.88 34.12
N GLY A 508 -38.42 -7.08 35.18
CA GLY A 508 -37.79 -8.37 35.52
C GLY A 508 -36.48 -8.67 34.79
N ALA A 509 -36.01 -7.81 33.87
CA ALA A 509 -34.74 -8.02 33.18
C ALA A 509 -33.54 -7.52 34.03
N GLN A 510 -32.50 -8.34 34.12
CA GLN A 510 -31.26 -8.05 34.86
C GLN A 510 -30.19 -7.49 33.93
N LEU A 511 -29.50 -6.42 34.36
CA LEU A 511 -28.43 -5.80 33.58
C LEU A 511 -27.25 -6.76 33.41
N ILE A 512 -26.75 -6.89 32.18
CA ILE A 512 -25.52 -7.62 31.83
C ILE A 512 -24.39 -6.60 31.70
N SER A 513 -23.23 -6.87 32.33
CA SER A 513 -22.04 -6.04 32.09
C SER A 513 -21.51 -6.29 30.68
N LEU A 514 -21.19 -5.20 29.99
CA LEU A 514 -20.55 -5.20 28.67
C LEU A 514 -19.05 -4.87 28.77
N ASP A 515 -18.49 -4.83 29.98
CA ASP A 515 -17.07 -4.57 30.20
C ASP A 515 -16.24 -5.64 29.47
N SER A 516 -15.33 -5.20 28.59
CA SER A 516 -14.50 -6.08 27.73
C SER A 516 -15.29 -6.92 26.69
N PHE A 517 -16.57 -6.64 26.44
CA PHE A 517 -17.36 -7.42 25.48
C PHE A 517 -16.74 -7.46 24.09
N TYR A 518 -16.37 -6.30 23.54
CA TYR A 518 -15.74 -6.23 22.21
C TYR A 518 -14.29 -6.72 22.22
N ASP A 519 -13.57 -6.61 23.34
CA ASP A 519 -12.22 -7.17 23.47
C ASP A 519 -12.27 -8.70 23.39
N ASN A 520 -13.23 -9.34 24.09
CA ASN A 520 -13.45 -10.79 24.01
C ASN A 520 -13.87 -11.22 22.59
N ARG A 521 -14.63 -10.39 21.87
CA ARG A 521 -15.00 -10.65 20.47
C ARG A 521 -13.78 -10.57 19.56
N ALA A 522 -12.90 -9.59 19.77
CA ALA A 522 -11.65 -9.46 19.04
C ALA A 522 -10.74 -10.68 19.28
N GLU A 523 -10.63 -11.17 20.51
CA GLU A 523 -9.90 -12.41 20.82
C GLU A 523 -10.49 -13.65 20.12
N ALA A 524 -11.82 -13.70 19.97
CA ALA A 524 -12.50 -14.75 19.21
C ALA A 524 -12.37 -14.57 17.67
N GLY A 525 -11.73 -13.50 17.20
CA GLY A 525 -11.48 -13.23 15.78
C GLY A 525 -12.45 -12.24 15.13
N TYR A 526 -13.34 -11.58 15.88
CA TYR A 526 -14.21 -10.53 15.35
C TYR A 526 -13.59 -9.14 15.56
N GLY A 527 -12.95 -8.59 14.53
CA GLY A 527 -12.38 -7.25 14.56
C GLY A 527 -13.43 -6.19 14.20
N TYR A 528 -14.28 -5.84 15.16
CA TYR A 528 -15.26 -4.77 15.02
C TYR A 528 -14.66 -3.41 15.37
N GLY A 529 -14.57 -2.52 14.39
CA GLY A 529 -14.19 -1.12 14.56
C GLY A 529 -15.34 -0.23 15.08
N PRO A 530 -15.10 1.08 15.26
CA PRO A 530 -16.02 1.98 15.93
C PRO A 530 -17.45 2.01 15.37
N THR A 531 -17.63 1.78 14.06
CA THR A 531 -18.96 1.77 13.45
C THR A 531 -19.82 0.57 13.83
N PHE A 532 -19.19 -0.59 14.06
CA PHE A 532 -19.87 -1.83 14.42
C PHE A 532 -19.96 -2.06 15.94
N GLN A 533 -19.28 -1.23 16.75
CA GLN A 533 -19.37 -1.28 18.21
C GLN A 533 -20.62 -0.53 18.73
N GLY A 534 -21.80 -0.94 18.26
CA GLY A 534 -23.07 -0.23 18.50
C GLY A 534 -23.79 -0.61 19.81
N LEU A 535 -23.52 -1.78 20.38
CA LEU A 535 -24.16 -2.26 21.62
C LEU A 535 -23.81 -1.37 22.83
N ARG A 536 -24.83 -0.76 23.47
CA ARG A 536 -24.67 0.21 24.57
C ARG A 536 -25.02 -0.36 25.94
N ALA A 537 -26.09 -1.14 26.00
CA ALA A 537 -26.55 -1.78 27.22
C ALA A 537 -27.30 -3.06 26.86
N ALA A 538 -27.23 -4.06 27.73
CA ALA A 538 -27.95 -5.31 27.55
C ALA A 538 -28.55 -5.79 28.87
N TRP A 539 -29.72 -6.43 28.82
CA TRP A 539 -30.40 -7.04 29.94
C TRP A 539 -30.84 -8.45 29.58
N ARG A 540 -30.85 -9.36 30.55
CA ARG A 540 -31.37 -10.73 30.40
C ARG A 540 -32.64 -10.93 31.20
N ARG A 541 -33.62 -11.59 30.60
CA ARG A 541 -34.78 -12.15 31.30
C ARG A 541 -35.01 -13.55 30.75
N ASP A 542 -34.80 -14.57 31.57
CA ASP A 542 -34.85 -15.97 31.15
C ASP A 542 -33.94 -16.21 29.92
N ASP A 543 -34.49 -16.76 28.83
CA ASP A 543 -33.81 -17.00 27.54
C ASP A 543 -33.92 -15.82 26.56
N GLU A 544 -34.28 -14.63 27.06
CA GLU A 544 -34.40 -13.41 26.27
C GLU A 544 -33.28 -12.42 26.60
N ILE A 545 -32.74 -11.81 25.55
CA ILE A 545 -31.81 -10.68 25.65
C ILE A 545 -32.47 -9.42 25.11
N PHE A 546 -32.39 -8.36 25.89
CA PHE A 546 -32.82 -7.02 25.53
C PHE A 546 -31.59 -6.14 25.38
N ALA A 547 -31.50 -5.36 24.31
CA ALA A 547 -30.33 -4.54 24.04
C ALA A 547 -30.70 -3.13 23.57
N GLU A 548 -29.91 -2.14 24.00
CA GLU A 548 -29.86 -0.83 23.36
C GLU A 548 -28.67 -0.77 22.41
N VAL A 549 -28.92 -0.36 21.17
CA VAL A 549 -27.91 -0.29 20.12
C VAL A 549 -27.98 1.09 19.47
N ALA A 550 -26.82 1.72 19.28
CA ALA A 550 -26.74 3.04 18.66
C ALA A 550 -25.55 3.17 17.72
N LEU A 551 -25.81 3.70 16.52
CA LEU A 551 -24.76 4.09 15.57
C LEU A 551 -23.89 5.21 16.16
N PRO A 552 -22.59 5.27 15.83
CA PRO A 552 -21.77 6.43 16.16
C PRO A 552 -22.27 7.68 15.45
N GLN A 553 -22.04 8.85 16.03
CA GLN A 553 -22.50 10.14 15.50
C GLN A 553 -22.09 10.39 14.05
N GLN A 554 -20.91 9.89 13.64
CA GLN A 554 -20.38 10.02 12.27
C GLN A 554 -21.21 9.28 11.22
N ALA A 555 -21.99 8.26 11.61
CA ALA A 555 -22.85 7.48 10.71
C ALA A 555 -24.31 7.96 10.69
N HIS A 556 -24.68 8.97 11.49
CA HIS A 556 -26.08 9.43 11.62
C HIS A 556 -26.62 10.05 10.32
N GLU A 557 -25.78 10.77 9.57
CA GLU A 557 -26.18 11.38 8.29
C GLU A 557 -26.50 10.32 7.21
N GLN A 558 -25.81 9.17 7.24
CA GLN A 558 -26.03 8.08 6.29
C GLN A 558 -27.20 7.17 6.68
N ALA A 559 -27.58 7.14 7.96
CA ALA A 559 -28.63 6.25 8.45
C ALA A 559 -29.97 6.43 7.71
N THR A 560 -30.31 7.65 7.31
CA THR A 560 -31.55 7.98 6.59
C THR A 560 -31.55 7.52 5.13
N GLN A 561 -30.41 7.11 4.59
CA GLN A 561 -30.26 6.60 3.22
C GLN A 561 -30.42 5.07 3.13
N PHE A 562 -30.54 4.41 4.28
CA PHE A 562 -30.81 2.98 4.40
C PHE A 562 -32.22 2.76 4.94
N GLY A 563 -32.82 1.63 4.57
CA GLY A 563 -33.97 1.09 5.29
C GLY A 563 -33.58 0.87 6.76
N ILE A 564 -32.59 0.03 7.01
CA ILE A 564 -31.91 -0.05 8.31
C ILE A 564 -30.40 -0.12 8.08
N HIS A 565 -29.64 0.77 8.72
CA HIS A 565 -28.20 0.82 8.50
C HIS A 565 -27.56 -0.55 8.86
N PRO A 566 -26.78 -1.19 7.96
CA PRO A 566 -26.28 -2.54 8.20
C PRO A 566 -25.49 -2.70 9.49
N ALA A 567 -24.63 -1.73 9.84
CA ALA A 567 -23.90 -1.74 11.12
C ALA A 567 -24.80 -1.66 12.36
N LEU A 568 -25.97 -0.99 12.28
CA LEU A 568 -26.93 -0.93 13.39
C LEU A 568 -27.63 -2.28 13.57
N LEU A 569 -28.06 -2.88 12.46
CA LEU A 569 -28.66 -4.22 12.46
C LEU A 569 -27.64 -5.28 12.89
N ASP A 570 -26.38 -5.15 12.48
CA ASP A 570 -25.30 -6.07 12.84
C ASP A 570 -25.02 -6.03 14.35
N ALA A 571 -24.85 -4.82 14.91
CA ALA A 571 -24.66 -4.62 16.33
C ALA A 571 -25.85 -5.13 17.19
N ALA A 572 -27.07 -5.15 16.63
CA ALA A 572 -28.22 -5.81 17.25
C ALA A 572 -28.05 -7.33 17.37
N THR A 573 -27.39 -7.97 16.41
CA THR A 573 -27.07 -9.41 16.46
C THR A 573 -25.90 -9.74 17.40
N HIS A 574 -25.03 -8.78 17.74
CA HIS A 574 -23.91 -9.03 18.66
C HIS A 574 -24.39 -9.50 20.04
N ALA A 575 -25.58 -9.05 20.47
CA ALA A 575 -26.21 -9.45 21.72
C ALA A 575 -26.57 -10.96 21.76
N LEU A 576 -26.56 -11.68 20.63
CA LEU A 576 -26.64 -13.16 20.58
C LEU A 576 -25.49 -13.81 21.35
N GLY A 577 -24.33 -13.17 21.33
CA GLY A 577 -23.17 -13.54 22.10
C GLY A 577 -23.41 -13.62 23.60
N LEU A 578 -24.50 -13.02 24.09
CA LEU A 578 -24.89 -13.00 25.50
C LEU A 578 -25.90 -14.11 25.86
N LEU A 579 -26.30 -15.02 24.95
CA LEU A 579 -27.27 -16.09 25.26
C LEU A 579 -26.66 -17.33 25.96
N GLY A 580 -25.32 -17.49 26.00
CA GLY A 580 -24.60 -18.43 26.88
C GLY A 580 -24.02 -19.71 26.23
N SER A 581 -22.83 -20.10 26.72
CA SER A 581 -22.13 -21.41 26.62
C SER A 581 -21.59 -21.96 25.28
N ALA A 582 -21.30 -21.12 24.28
CA ALA A 582 -20.55 -21.53 23.08
C ALA A 582 -19.43 -20.53 22.67
N GLU A 583 -18.64 -20.03 23.62
CA GLU A 583 -17.63 -18.99 23.36
C GLU A 583 -16.29 -19.49 22.76
N ARG A 584 -16.29 -20.46 21.83
CA ARG A 584 -15.02 -20.89 21.22
C ARG A 584 -14.99 -21.02 19.70
N GLN A 585 -16.09 -20.73 19.01
CA GLN A 585 -16.13 -20.81 17.55
C GLN A 585 -16.68 -19.52 16.95
N LEU A 586 -16.01 -19.05 15.90
CA LEU A 586 -16.47 -17.96 15.04
C LEU A 586 -17.78 -18.39 14.39
N SER A 587 -18.88 -17.73 14.70
CA SER A 587 -20.18 -17.94 14.06
C SER A 587 -20.62 -16.72 13.26
N LEU A 588 -21.24 -16.94 12.10
CA LEU A 588 -21.79 -15.89 11.24
C LEU A 588 -23.29 -16.14 10.96
N PRO A 589 -24.07 -15.08 10.67
CA PRO A 589 -25.41 -15.23 10.10
C PRO A 589 -25.38 -16.11 8.86
N PHE A 590 -26.28 -17.09 8.78
CA PHE A 590 -26.40 -18.02 7.66
C PHE A 590 -27.72 -17.86 6.91
N ALA A 591 -28.84 -17.80 7.64
CA ALA A 591 -30.17 -17.67 7.04
C ALA A 591 -31.06 -16.75 7.87
N TRP A 592 -31.85 -15.93 7.17
CA TRP A 592 -32.88 -15.06 7.73
C TRP A 592 -34.23 -15.50 7.18
N ALA A 593 -35.26 -15.56 8.02
CA ALA A 593 -36.62 -15.85 7.59
C ALA A 593 -37.61 -14.90 8.27
N GLY A 594 -38.65 -14.55 7.52
CA GLY A 594 -39.72 -13.67 7.97
C GLY A 594 -39.23 -12.27 8.36
N VAL A 595 -38.41 -11.64 7.51
CA VAL A 595 -37.90 -10.28 7.77
C VAL A 595 -38.86 -9.24 7.22
N SER A 596 -39.23 -8.27 8.05
CA SER A 596 -40.03 -7.10 7.65
C SER A 596 -39.43 -5.81 8.22
N LEU A 597 -39.42 -4.77 7.40
CA LEU A 597 -39.05 -3.40 7.79
C LEU A 597 -40.31 -2.53 7.84
N VAL A 598 -40.54 -1.87 8.97
CA VAL A 598 -41.73 -1.02 9.22
C VAL A 598 -41.39 0.46 9.11
N ALA A 599 -40.20 0.86 9.55
CA ALA A 599 -39.75 2.25 9.54
C ALA A 599 -38.25 2.33 9.27
N GLY A 600 -37.83 3.31 8.47
CA GLY A 600 -36.42 3.50 8.10
C GLY A 600 -35.70 4.63 8.84
N GLY A 601 -34.38 4.71 8.67
CA GLY A 601 -33.58 5.83 9.15
C GLY A 601 -33.27 5.86 10.65
N ALA A 602 -33.46 4.75 11.36
CA ALA A 602 -33.16 4.67 12.80
C ALA A 602 -31.65 4.85 13.06
N THR A 603 -31.29 5.68 14.04
CA THR A 603 -29.91 5.84 14.53
C THR A 603 -29.66 5.14 15.87
N GLN A 604 -30.74 4.83 16.59
CA GLN A 604 -30.75 4.07 17.84
C GLN A 604 -31.97 3.16 17.89
N VAL A 605 -31.77 1.92 18.36
CA VAL A 605 -32.83 0.92 18.49
C VAL A 605 -32.78 0.20 19.82
N ARG A 606 -33.95 -0.26 20.26
CA ARG A 606 -34.17 -1.27 21.29
C ARG A 606 -34.43 -2.60 20.62
N VAL A 607 -33.73 -3.63 21.06
CA VAL A 607 -33.76 -4.96 20.46
C VAL A 607 -34.23 -5.96 21.50
N ARG A 608 -35.07 -6.91 21.09
CA ARG A 608 -35.37 -8.14 21.84
C ARG A 608 -34.94 -9.33 20.98
N LEU A 609 -34.10 -10.17 21.57
CA LEU A 609 -33.68 -11.45 21.03
C LEU A 609 -34.28 -12.55 21.91
N ALA A 610 -34.96 -13.52 21.30
CA ALA A 610 -35.48 -14.68 22.02
C ALA A 610 -35.07 -15.96 21.28
N SER A 611 -34.60 -16.96 22.03
CA SER A 611 -34.25 -18.26 21.46
C SER A 611 -35.48 -18.91 20.81
N ALA A 612 -35.30 -19.40 19.59
CA ALA A 612 -36.28 -20.15 18.81
C ALA A 612 -35.78 -21.57 18.46
N GLY A 613 -34.60 -21.97 18.97
CA GLY A 613 -33.91 -23.23 18.71
C GLY A 613 -32.46 -23.17 19.21
N ALA A 614 -31.69 -24.25 19.02
CA ALA A 614 -30.29 -24.33 19.48
C ALA A 614 -29.38 -23.28 18.80
N ASP A 615 -29.56 -23.07 17.50
CA ASP A 615 -28.79 -22.13 16.68
C ASP A 615 -29.69 -21.06 16.02
N THR A 616 -30.88 -20.83 16.57
CA THR A 616 -31.93 -20.02 15.95
C THR A 616 -32.52 -19.03 16.94
N VAL A 617 -32.66 -17.78 16.50
CA VAL A 617 -33.16 -16.68 17.32
C VAL A 617 -34.15 -15.82 16.56
N SER A 618 -35.19 -15.37 17.24
CA SER A 618 -36.09 -14.33 16.74
C SER A 618 -35.53 -12.95 17.12
N VAL A 619 -35.72 -11.96 16.24
CA VAL A 619 -35.23 -10.59 16.43
C VAL A 619 -36.40 -9.60 16.30
N THR A 620 -36.63 -8.79 17.33
CA THR A 620 -37.60 -7.68 17.28
C THR A 620 -36.87 -6.37 17.55
N ILE A 621 -37.07 -5.37 16.69
CA ILE A 621 -36.38 -4.07 16.74
C ILE A 621 -37.40 -2.94 16.81
N ALA A 622 -37.23 -2.05 17.77
CA ALA A 622 -37.99 -0.82 17.92
C ALA A 622 -37.07 0.39 18.06
N ASP A 623 -37.59 1.60 17.83
CA ASP A 623 -36.82 2.84 18.05
C ASP A 623 -36.61 3.13 19.55
N GLY A 624 -35.92 4.23 19.88
CA GLY A 624 -35.69 4.65 21.26
C GLY A 624 -36.97 4.96 22.07
N THR A 625 -38.14 5.07 21.42
CA THR A 625 -39.44 5.26 22.05
C THR A 625 -40.25 3.96 22.18
N GLY A 626 -39.77 2.87 21.57
CA GLY A 626 -40.45 1.57 21.54
C GLY A 626 -41.40 1.36 20.36
N ARG A 627 -41.35 2.21 19.32
CA ARG A 627 -42.13 2.00 18.10
C ARG A 627 -41.45 0.98 17.18
N PRO A 628 -42.20 0.07 16.51
CA PRO A 628 -41.62 -0.95 15.65
C PRO A 628 -40.76 -0.36 14.52
N VAL A 629 -39.58 -0.95 14.30
CA VAL A 629 -38.65 -0.61 13.20
C VAL A 629 -38.50 -1.79 12.26
N ALA A 630 -38.11 -2.97 12.77
CA ALA A 630 -37.93 -4.18 11.98
C ALA A 630 -38.16 -5.43 12.83
N SER A 631 -38.41 -6.56 12.19
CA SER A 631 -38.47 -7.87 12.83
C SER A 631 -37.91 -8.96 11.92
N ALA A 632 -37.36 -10.02 12.50
CA ALA A 632 -37.04 -11.27 11.84
C ALA A 632 -37.59 -12.42 12.71
N GLU A 633 -38.40 -13.29 12.12
CA GLU A 633 -38.96 -14.45 12.83
C GLU A 633 -37.87 -15.44 13.22
N SER A 634 -36.89 -15.63 12.35
CA SER A 634 -35.76 -16.53 12.56
C SER A 634 -34.48 -16.01 11.92
N LEU A 635 -33.41 -16.02 12.71
CA LEU A 635 -32.03 -15.85 12.31
C LEU A 635 -31.25 -17.10 12.73
N VAL A 636 -30.69 -17.81 11.76
CA VAL A 636 -29.83 -18.97 11.97
C VAL A 636 -28.36 -18.52 11.89
N VAL A 637 -27.57 -18.89 12.90
CA VAL A 637 -26.12 -18.66 12.92
C VAL A 637 -25.37 -19.98 12.76
N ARG A 638 -24.22 -19.96 12.08
CA ARG A 638 -23.40 -21.16 11.88
C ARG A 638 -21.92 -20.91 12.17
N PRO A 639 -21.20 -21.90 12.72
CA PRO A 639 -19.76 -21.82 12.93
C PRO A 639 -19.00 -21.82 11.58
N VAL A 640 -17.91 -21.07 11.51
CA VAL A 640 -17.03 -20.89 10.35
C VAL A 640 -15.57 -21.01 10.81
N ALA A 641 -14.75 -21.73 10.05
CA ALA A 641 -13.31 -21.82 10.35
C ALA A 641 -12.57 -20.59 9.82
N ALA A 642 -11.69 -19.98 10.64
CA ALA A 642 -10.88 -18.82 10.24
C ALA A 642 -10.08 -19.03 8.95
N GLU A 643 -9.66 -20.28 8.70
CA GLU A 643 -8.91 -20.67 7.51
C GLU A 643 -9.73 -20.58 6.22
N GLN A 644 -11.05 -20.85 6.28
CA GLN A 644 -11.94 -20.69 5.13
C GLN A 644 -12.02 -19.20 4.71
N LEU A 645 -12.04 -18.27 5.67
CA LEU A 645 -12.09 -16.83 5.42
C LEU A 645 -10.77 -16.28 4.86
N ARG A 646 -9.62 -16.74 5.37
CA ARG A 646 -8.30 -16.34 4.84
C ARG A 646 -8.07 -16.87 3.43
N SER A 647 -8.54 -18.08 3.13
CA SER A 647 -8.48 -18.64 1.78
C SER A 647 -9.30 -17.85 0.75
N ALA A 648 -10.38 -17.18 1.18
CA ALA A 648 -11.17 -16.29 0.34
C ALA A 648 -10.49 -14.94 0.04
N ARG A 649 -9.48 -14.53 0.84
CA ARG A 649 -8.66 -13.32 0.63
C ARG A 649 -7.61 -13.52 -0.46
N GLY A 650 -7.03 -14.72 -0.52
CA GLY A 650 -5.98 -15.09 -1.47
C GLY A 650 -6.54 -15.87 -2.65
N GLY A 651 -7.32 -15.20 -3.50
CA GLY A 651 -8.07 -15.78 -4.63
C GLY A 651 -7.31 -16.66 -5.63
N GLU A 652 -6.02 -16.93 -5.42
CA GLU A 652 -5.19 -17.81 -6.25
C GLU A 652 -4.28 -18.78 -5.48
N GLN A 653 -4.06 -18.60 -4.17
CA GLN A 653 -3.09 -19.43 -3.39
C GLN A 653 -3.74 -20.60 -2.63
N GLY A 654 -5.07 -20.61 -2.47
CA GLY A 654 -5.80 -21.71 -1.85
C GLY A 654 -6.11 -22.88 -2.78
N SER A 655 -5.60 -22.88 -4.02
CA SER A 655 -6.03 -23.78 -5.10
C SER A 655 -5.19 -25.06 -5.26
N LEU A 656 -4.05 -25.18 -4.57
CA LEU A 656 -3.26 -26.42 -4.57
C LEU A 656 -3.80 -27.42 -3.54
N LEU A 657 -4.15 -28.61 -4.03
CA LEU A 657 -4.61 -29.74 -3.23
C LEU A 657 -3.58 -30.87 -3.32
N ARG A 658 -3.43 -31.62 -2.23
CA ARG A 658 -2.69 -32.89 -2.19
C ARG A 658 -3.57 -34.01 -1.65
N VAL A 659 -3.25 -35.24 -2.03
CA VAL A 659 -3.86 -36.44 -1.43
C VAL A 659 -3.16 -36.72 -0.11
N GLU A 660 -3.91 -36.76 0.97
CA GLU A 660 -3.48 -37.23 2.28
C GLU A 660 -4.22 -38.52 2.62
N TRP A 661 -3.50 -39.52 3.10
CA TRP A 661 -4.07 -40.77 3.54
C TRP A 661 -4.35 -40.69 5.04
N ALA A 662 -5.60 -40.42 5.39
CA ALA A 662 -6.02 -40.26 6.77
C ALA A 662 -6.31 -41.64 7.41
N GLU A 663 -5.76 -41.86 8.60
CA GLU A 663 -6.01 -43.09 9.37
C GLU A 663 -7.48 -43.18 9.77
N LEU A 664 -8.08 -44.34 9.56
CA LEU A 664 -9.46 -44.65 9.94
C LEU A 664 -9.49 -45.50 11.19
N THR A 665 -10.37 -45.12 12.11
CA THR A 665 -10.73 -45.96 13.24
C THR A 665 -11.46 -47.20 12.73
N SER A 666 -10.94 -48.38 13.01
CA SER A 666 -11.53 -49.65 12.59
C SER A 666 -13.00 -49.76 13.06
N PRO A 667 -13.98 -49.78 12.15
CA PRO A 667 -15.37 -49.98 12.54
C PRO A 667 -15.60 -51.44 12.95
N PRO A 668 -16.63 -51.70 13.79
CA PRO A 668 -17.05 -53.07 14.05
C PRO A 668 -17.46 -53.76 12.74
N VAL A 669 -17.08 -55.03 12.59
CA VAL A 669 -17.35 -55.85 11.40
C VAL A 669 -18.87 -55.89 11.13
N GLY A 670 -19.30 -55.38 9.98
CA GLY A 670 -20.71 -55.28 9.57
C GLY A 670 -21.22 -56.49 8.74
N GLU A 671 -22.51 -56.47 8.36
CA GLU A 671 -23.18 -57.58 7.66
C GLU A 671 -22.51 -58.00 6.34
N LEU A 672 -22.02 -57.03 5.53
CA LEU A 672 -21.32 -57.30 4.27
C LEU A 672 -20.03 -58.09 4.46
N ALA A 673 -19.32 -57.88 5.56
CA ALA A 673 -18.11 -58.63 5.86
C ALA A 673 -18.40 -60.08 6.25
N MET A 674 -19.62 -60.39 6.70
CA MET A 674 -20.06 -61.76 7.02
C MET A 674 -20.74 -62.50 5.86
N GLY A 675 -20.75 -61.92 4.65
CA GLY A 675 -21.33 -62.52 3.43
C GLY A 675 -20.50 -63.68 2.84
N ARG A 676 -20.88 -64.14 1.64
CA ARG A 676 -20.13 -65.14 0.85
C ARG A 676 -19.04 -64.45 0.01
N TRP A 677 -17.82 -64.94 0.10
CA TRP A 677 -16.64 -64.39 -0.59
C TRP A 677 -16.11 -65.36 -1.64
N SER A 678 -15.50 -64.83 -2.70
CA SER A 678 -14.75 -65.63 -3.68
C SER A 678 -13.53 -64.84 -4.17
N VAL A 679 -12.42 -65.52 -4.43
CA VAL A 679 -11.20 -64.92 -4.98
C VAL A 679 -11.08 -65.36 -6.44
N VAL A 680 -11.01 -64.40 -7.37
CA VAL A 680 -10.96 -64.68 -8.81
C VAL A 680 -9.55 -64.53 -9.37
N GLY A 681 -9.15 -65.49 -10.20
CA GLY A 681 -7.84 -65.47 -10.86
C GLY A 681 -6.73 -66.10 -10.01
N ALA A 682 -5.49 -65.68 -10.23
CA ALA A 682 -4.36 -66.16 -9.45
C ALA A 682 -4.32 -65.46 -8.09
N ASP A 683 -4.11 -66.21 -7.02
CA ASP A 683 -3.98 -65.69 -5.65
C ASP A 683 -2.54 -65.81 -5.11
N PRO A 684 -1.61 -64.98 -5.60
CA PRO A 684 -0.22 -64.99 -5.12
C PRO A 684 -0.05 -64.38 -3.72
N LEU A 685 -1.11 -63.80 -3.14
CA LEU A 685 -1.11 -63.22 -1.80
C LEU A 685 -1.71 -64.18 -0.74
N ASN A 686 -2.17 -65.37 -1.15
CA ASN A 686 -2.91 -66.31 -0.30
C ASN A 686 -4.11 -65.63 0.41
N LEU A 687 -4.82 -64.73 -0.28
CA LEU A 687 -6.02 -64.06 0.23
C LEU A 687 -7.11 -65.05 0.62
N GLN A 688 -7.26 -66.15 -0.13
CA GLN A 688 -8.24 -67.19 0.23
C GLN A 688 -7.96 -67.74 1.63
N GLU A 689 -6.71 -68.11 1.91
CA GLU A 689 -6.31 -68.61 3.22
C GLU A 689 -6.47 -67.53 4.30
N ALA A 690 -6.11 -66.28 4.01
CA ALA A 690 -6.26 -65.16 4.95
C ALA A 690 -7.72 -64.88 5.32
N LEU A 691 -8.64 -64.96 4.35
CA LEU A 691 -10.08 -64.77 4.55
C LEU A 691 -10.69 -65.93 5.36
N GLU A 692 -10.29 -67.17 5.08
CA GLU A 692 -10.70 -68.36 5.85
C GLU A 692 -10.21 -68.29 7.31
N GLN A 693 -8.96 -67.84 7.53
CA GLN A 693 -8.41 -67.61 8.87
C GLN A 693 -9.14 -66.49 9.63
N ALA A 694 -9.71 -65.51 8.91
CA ALA A 694 -10.57 -64.47 9.49
C ALA A 694 -12.00 -64.97 9.80
N GLY A 695 -12.29 -66.26 9.57
CA GLY A 695 -13.57 -66.90 9.88
C GLY A 695 -14.64 -66.75 8.80
N LEU A 696 -14.24 -66.36 7.58
CA LEU A 696 -15.16 -66.16 6.46
C LEU A 696 -15.31 -67.42 5.60
N LYS A 697 -16.47 -67.56 4.96
CA LYS A 697 -16.75 -68.64 4.02
C LYS A 697 -16.35 -68.22 2.61
N VAL A 698 -15.21 -68.71 2.15
CA VAL A 698 -14.76 -68.58 0.75
C VAL A 698 -15.33 -69.74 -0.07
N THR A 699 -15.93 -69.44 -1.23
CA THR A 699 -16.59 -70.44 -2.09
C THR A 699 -16.13 -70.33 -3.54
N ASP A 700 -15.94 -71.50 -4.17
CA ASP A 700 -15.61 -71.66 -5.60
C ASP A 700 -16.81 -72.19 -6.42
N ASP A 701 -18.04 -72.04 -5.92
CA ASP A 701 -19.25 -72.51 -6.61
C ASP A 701 -19.75 -71.52 -7.68
N ASP A 702 -20.62 -71.98 -8.59
CA ASP A 702 -21.14 -71.18 -9.72
C ASP A 702 -22.14 -70.08 -9.30
N ALA A 703 -22.48 -69.97 -7.99
CA ALA A 703 -23.43 -68.98 -7.49
C ALA A 703 -22.75 -67.63 -7.24
N ALA A 704 -23.46 -66.53 -7.49
CA ALA A 704 -22.89 -65.19 -7.30
C ALA A 704 -22.52 -64.95 -5.81
N PRO A 705 -21.25 -64.60 -5.49
CA PRO A 705 -20.84 -64.22 -4.14
C PRO A 705 -21.33 -62.81 -3.81
N ASP A 706 -21.36 -62.47 -2.53
CA ASP A 706 -21.66 -61.11 -2.07
C ASP A 706 -20.45 -60.18 -2.33
N VAL A 707 -19.24 -60.73 -2.15
CA VAL A 707 -17.96 -60.04 -2.40
C VAL A 707 -17.06 -60.88 -3.30
N LEU A 708 -16.59 -60.30 -4.41
CA LEU A 708 -15.63 -60.91 -5.34
C LEU A 708 -14.29 -60.19 -5.22
N VAL A 709 -13.22 -60.90 -4.89
CA VAL A 709 -11.88 -60.33 -4.69
C VAL A 709 -11.01 -60.60 -5.92
N LEU A 710 -10.46 -59.55 -6.53
CA LEU A 710 -9.56 -59.62 -7.68
C LEU A 710 -8.13 -59.18 -7.27
N PRO A 711 -7.17 -60.10 -7.12
CA PRO A 711 -5.78 -59.76 -6.86
C PRO A 711 -5.10 -59.18 -8.12
N CYS A 712 -4.60 -57.95 -8.03
CA CYS A 712 -3.82 -57.26 -9.06
C CYS A 712 -2.41 -56.97 -8.52
N VAL A 713 -1.52 -57.97 -8.60
CA VAL A 713 -0.13 -57.85 -8.12
C VAL A 713 0.87 -58.40 -9.10
N SER A 714 2.06 -57.80 -9.12
CA SER A 714 3.14 -58.24 -10.00
C SER A 714 3.83 -59.50 -9.46
N ARG A 715 4.11 -60.45 -10.36
CA ARG A 715 4.87 -61.67 -10.04
C ARG A 715 6.35 -61.37 -9.71
N THR A 716 6.87 -60.25 -10.21
CA THR A 716 8.28 -59.86 -10.03
C THR A 716 8.40 -58.33 -9.91
N PRO A 717 8.05 -57.74 -8.75
CA PRO A 717 7.96 -56.28 -8.57
C PRO A 717 9.25 -55.52 -8.92
N ALA A 718 10.41 -56.18 -8.78
CA ALA A 718 11.73 -55.59 -9.00
C ALA A 718 12.10 -55.33 -10.48
N ARG A 719 11.35 -55.87 -11.44
CA ARG A 719 11.60 -55.64 -12.87
C ARG A 719 10.47 -54.76 -13.41
N LEU A 720 10.69 -53.45 -13.42
CA LEU A 720 9.74 -52.49 -13.96
C LEU A 720 9.92 -52.40 -15.48
N SER A 721 8.87 -52.67 -16.26
CA SER A 721 8.83 -52.37 -17.69
C SER A 721 7.50 -51.76 -18.09
N ALA A 722 7.53 -50.88 -19.09
CA ALA A 722 6.32 -50.22 -19.57
C ALA A 722 5.31 -51.23 -20.18
N GLU A 723 5.81 -52.33 -20.75
CA GLU A 723 4.98 -53.42 -21.27
C GLU A 723 4.20 -54.12 -20.15
N GLU A 724 4.83 -54.38 -19.01
CA GLU A 724 4.16 -54.98 -17.85
C GLU A 724 3.10 -54.04 -17.25
N VAL A 725 3.35 -52.72 -17.21
CA VAL A 725 2.34 -51.73 -16.77
C VAL A 725 1.12 -51.76 -17.69
N ARG A 726 1.33 -51.73 -19.02
CA ARG A 726 0.23 -51.78 -20.00
C ARG A 726 -0.54 -53.10 -19.90
N ALA A 727 0.17 -54.21 -19.73
CA ALA A 727 -0.43 -55.53 -19.58
C ALA A 727 -1.29 -55.60 -18.30
N ALA A 728 -0.82 -55.05 -17.18
CA ALA A 728 -1.58 -55.00 -15.92
C ALA A 728 -2.89 -54.21 -16.09
N VAL A 729 -2.83 -53.01 -16.65
CA VAL A 729 -4.03 -52.18 -16.89
C VAL A 729 -5.01 -52.88 -17.83
N THR A 730 -4.53 -53.49 -18.91
CA THR A 730 -5.36 -54.20 -19.90
C THR A 730 -6.01 -55.45 -19.30
N GLN A 731 -5.27 -56.20 -18.48
CA GLN A 731 -5.78 -57.39 -17.81
C GLN A 731 -6.85 -57.05 -16.76
N THR A 732 -6.65 -55.98 -15.99
CA THR A 732 -7.66 -55.51 -15.05
C THR A 732 -8.90 -55.00 -15.78
N LEU A 733 -8.74 -54.26 -16.87
CA LEU A 733 -9.85 -53.83 -17.73
C LEU A 733 -10.68 -55.03 -18.21
N SER A 734 -10.03 -56.06 -18.74
CA SER A 734 -10.71 -57.28 -19.21
C SER A 734 -11.47 -57.98 -18.07
N SER A 735 -10.89 -58.06 -16.87
CA SER A 735 -11.54 -58.67 -15.71
C SER A 735 -12.78 -57.87 -15.26
N VAL A 736 -12.68 -56.53 -15.24
CA VAL A 736 -13.78 -55.64 -14.88
C VAL A 736 -14.90 -55.71 -15.92
N GLN A 737 -14.58 -55.69 -17.21
CA GLN A 737 -15.55 -55.83 -18.29
C GLN A 737 -16.27 -57.18 -18.23
N GLN A 738 -15.54 -58.27 -17.98
CA GLN A 738 -16.14 -59.59 -17.81
C GLN A 738 -17.12 -59.62 -16.64
N TRP A 739 -16.73 -59.06 -15.48
CA TRP A 739 -17.59 -58.96 -14.30
C TRP A 739 -18.84 -58.10 -14.55
N LEU A 740 -18.70 -56.96 -15.24
CA LEU A 740 -19.84 -56.09 -15.58
C LEU A 740 -20.82 -56.75 -16.57
N SER A 741 -20.31 -57.56 -17.50
CA SER A 741 -21.13 -58.21 -18.53
C SER A 741 -21.93 -59.43 -18.05
N ASP A 742 -21.59 -60.01 -16.89
CA ASP A 742 -22.24 -61.20 -16.35
C ASP A 742 -23.37 -60.81 -15.39
N GLU A 743 -24.62 -61.03 -15.82
CA GLU A 743 -25.83 -60.69 -15.06
C GLU A 743 -25.88 -61.31 -13.65
N ARG A 744 -25.15 -62.42 -13.43
CA ARG A 744 -25.08 -63.06 -12.10
C ARG A 744 -24.48 -62.12 -11.05
N PHE A 745 -23.57 -61.24 -11.44
CA PHE A 745 -22.86 -60.34 -10.53
C PHE A 745 -23.56 -58.98 -10.32
N GLY A 746 -24.82 -58.84 -10.72
CA GLY A 746 -25.57 -57.58 -10.62
C GLY A 746 -25.60 -56.96 -9.22
N SER A 747 -25.59 -57.77 -8.16
CA SER A 747 -25.54 -57.35 -6.75
C SER A 747 -24.19 -57.62 -6.06
N THR A 748 -23.21 -58.19 -6.76
CA THR A 748 -21.89 -58.52 -6.19
C THR A 748 -21.02 -57.26 -6.13
N ARG A 749 -20.31 -57.08 -5.01
CA ARG A 749 -19.29 -56.02 -4.87
C ARG A 749 -17.92 -56.55 -5.30
N LEU A 750 -17.24 -55.86 -6.22
CA LEU A 750 -15.88 -56.18 -6.66
C LEU A 750 -14.86 -55.48 -5.76
N VAL A 751 -13.95 -56.24 -5.14
CA VAL A 751 -12.85 -55.74 -4.32
C VAL A 751 -11.56 -56.01 -5.07
N VAL A 752 -10.93 -54.97 -5.61
CA VAL A 752 -9.64 -55.09 -6.28
C VAL A 752 -8.52 -54.86 -5.28
N VAL A 753 -7.61 -55.82 -5.18
CA VAL A 753 -6.53 -55.81 -4.19
C VAL A 753 -5.18 -55.63 -4.89
N THR A 754 -4.47 -54.56 -4.57
CA THR A 754 -3.07 -54.34 -4.98
C THR A 754 -2.13 -54.51 -3.78
N ARG A 755 -0.82 -54.55 -4.00
CA ARG A 755 0.19 -54.56 -2.93
C ARG A 755 1.28 -53.56 -3.26
N GLY A 756 1.47 -52.55 -2.41
CA GLY A 756 2.50 -51.52 -2.57
C GLY A 756 2.40 -50.73 -3.87
N ALA A 757 1.20 -50.60 -4.44
CA ALA A 757 0.96 -49.88 -5.70
C ALA A 757 0.83 -48.36 -5.50
N ILE A 758 0.58 -47.93 -4.26
CA ILE A 758 0.47 -46.53 -3.84
C ILE A 758 1.25 -46.32 -2.55
N ALA A 759 1.56 -45.06 -2.23
CA ALA A 759 2.16 -44.65 -0.96
C ALA A 759 1.12 -43.93 -0.09
N THR A 760 1.13 -44.20 1.21
CA THR A 760 0.27 -43.54 2.21
C THR A 760 0.95 -42.35 2.89
N GLY A 761 2.27 -42.27 2.84
CA GLY A 761 3.05 -41.16 3.40
C GLY A 761 4.26 -40.78 2.54
N PRO A 762 4.90 -39.64 2.84
CA PRO A 762 6.01 -39.10 2.03
C PRO A 762 7.27 -39.99 2.06
N ASP A 763 7.47 -40.74 3.14
CA ASP A 763 8.62 -41.63 3.33
C ASP A 763 8.39 -43.06 2.80
N GLU A 764 7.16 -43.38 2.37
CA GLU A 764 6.82 -44.72 1.89
C GLU A 764 7.14 -44.90 0.41
N THR A 765 7.96 -45.91 0.10
CA THR A 765 8.31 -46.25 -1.28
C THR A 765 7.21 -47.08 -1.94
N VAL A 766 6.78 -46.67 -3.14
CA VAL A 766 5.92 -47.49 -4.00
C VAL A 766 6.74 -48.69 -4.51
N SER A 767 6.42 -49.89 -4.01
CA SER A 767 7.17 -51.13 -4.28
C SER A 767 6.70 -51.89 -5.52
N ASP A 768 5.45 -51.69 -5.97
CA ASP A 768 4.88 -52.28 -7.18
C ASP A 768 4.31 -51.22 -8.13
N LEU A 769 5.20 -50.43 -8.74
CA LEU A 769 4.84 -49.40 -9.72
C LEU A 769 4.04 -49.95 -10.92
N THR A 770 4.19 -51.23 -11.24
CA THR A 770 3.46 -51.88 -12.35
C THR A 770 1.94 -51.81 -12.14
N GLN A 771 1.49 -51.85 -10.89
CA GLN A 771 0.07 -51.84 -10.53
C GLN A 771 -0.48 -50.42 -10.27
N ALA A 772 0.36 -49.38 -10.24
CA ALA A 772 -0.09 -48.02 -9.98
C ALA A 772 -1.15 -47.53 -10.99
N GLY A 773 -1.03 -47.93 -12.26
CA GLY A 773 -2.01 -47.58 -13.29
C GLY A 773 -3.40 -48.19 -13.07
N VAL A 774 -3.49 -49.33 -12.37
CA VAL A 774 -4.77 -49.98 -12.04
C VAL A 774 -5.64 -49.08 -11.16
N TRP A 775 -5.03 -48.28 -10.28
CA TRP A 775 -5.75 -47.34 -9.43
C TRP A 775 -6.48 -46.27 -10.24
N GLY A 776 -5.84 -45.67 -11.24
CA GLY A 776 -6.48 -44.67 -12.10
C GLY A 776 -7.62 -45.25 -12.95
N LEU A 777 -7.43 -46.47 -13.49
CA LEU A 777 -8.47 -47.20 -14.23
C LEU A 777 -9.72 -47.39 -13.36
N LEU A 778 -9.54 -47.88 -12.14
CA LEU A 778 -10.65 -48.25 -11.25
C LEU A 778 -11.34 -47.06 -10.61
N ARG A 779 -10.63 -45.94 -10.36
CA ARG A 779 -11.27 -44.68 -9.94
C ARG A 779 -12.29 -44.19 -10.97
N SER A 780 -11.98 -44.33 -12.26
CA SER A 780 -12.92 -44.00 -13.33
C SER A 780 -14.07 -45.01 -13.39
N ALA A 781 -13.78 -46.32 -13.23
CA ALA A 781 -14.82 -47.34 -13.15
C ALA A 781 -15.77 -47.15 -11.94
N GLN A 782 -15.25 -46.69 -10.78
CA GLN A 782 -16.05 -46.32 -9.61
C GLN A 782 -17.00 -45.16 -9.89
N SER A 783 -16.58 -44.20 -10.72
CA SER A 783 -17.41 -43.07 -11.14
C SER A 783 -18.52 -43.50 -12.10
N GLU A 784 -18.26 -44.49 -12.95
CA GLU A 784 -19.24 -45.07 -13.89
C GLU A 784 -20.20 -46.06 -13.21
N HIS A 785 -19.73 -46.77 -12.17
CA HIS A 785 -20.51 -47.74 -11.40
C HIS A 785 -20.36 -47.50 -9.88
N PRO A 786 -21.03 -46.47 -9.33
CA PRO A 786 -20.94 -46.12 -7.91
C PRO A 786 -21.29 -47.28 -6.98
N ASP A 787 -20.62 -47.35 -5.82
CA ASP A 787 -20.83 -48.31 -4.73
C ASP A 787 -20.56 -49.81 -5.04
N ARG A 788 -20.23 -50.15 -6.30
CA ARG A 788 -20.00 -51.56 -6.71
C ARG A 788 -18.54 -52.01 -6.64
N ILE A 789 -17.58 -51.09 -6.62
CA ILE A 789 -16.15 -51.40 -6.66
C ILE A 789 -15.45 -50.79 -5.44
N ALA A 790 -14.66 -51.59 -4.73
CA ALA A 790 -13.74 -51.14 -3.69
C ALA A 790 -12.29 -51.45 -4.11
N LEU A 791 -11.38 -50.52 -3.82
CA LEU A 791 -9.98 -50.61 -4.18
C LEU A 791 -9.12 -50.59 -2.91
N ILE A 792 -8.33 -51.64 -2.70
CA ILE A 792 -7.60 -51.86 -1.44
C ILE A 792 -6.13 -52.16 -1.75
N ASP A 793 -5.21 -51.35 -1.26
CA ASP A 793 -3.76 -51.62 -1.36
C ASP A 793 -3.22 -52.19 -0.05
N LEU A 794 -2.53 -53.32 -0.10
CA LEU A 794 -1.94 -53.98 1.06
C LEU A 794 -0.45 -53.64 1.21
N GLY A 795 0.01 -53.61 2.46
CA GLY A 795 1.44 -53.59 2.80
C GLY A 795 2.12 -54.93 2.53
N ASP A 796 3.44 -54.98 2.76
CA ASP A 796 4.25 -56.19 2.56
C ASP A 796 4.10 -57.23 3.69
N ASP A 797 3.29 -56.95 4.71
CA ASP A 797 3.07 -57.80 5.87
C ASP A 797 1.83 -58.72 5.72
N GLU A 798 1.91 -59.93 6.28
CA GLU A 798 0.79 -60.90 6.27
C GLU A 798 -0.43 -60.43 7.09
N SER A 799 -0.25 -59.51 8.04
CA SER A 799 -1.35 -58.93 8.83
C SER A 799 -2.32 -58.12 7.97
N SER A 800 -1.83 -57.43 6.94
CA SER A 800 -2.62 -56.58 6.06
C SER A 800 -3.72 -57.36 5.34
N ALA A 801 -3.43 -58.60 4.89
CA ALA A 801 -4.42 -59.46 4.23
C ALA A 801 -5.56 -59.89 5.18
N ARG A 802 -5.27 -60.07 6.48
CA ARG A 802 -6.28 -60.46 7.49
C ARG A 802 -7.25 -59.33 7.84
N ALA A 803 -6.86 -58.08 7.64
CA ALA A 803 -7.71 -56.91 7.87
C ALA A 803 -8.68 -56.60 6.71
N LEU A 804 -8.58 -57.32 5.59
CA LEU A 804 -9.40 -57.11 4.39
C LEU A 804 -10.93 -57.11 4.66
N PRO A 805 -11.49 -57.99 5.51
CA PRO A 805 -12.92 -57.95 5.84
C PRO A 805 -13.35 -56.67 6.55
N ALA A 806 -12.53 -56.18 7.49
CA ALA A 806 -12.79 -54.93 8.20
C ALA A 806 -12.74 -53.73 7.25
N ALA A 807 -11.81 -53.74 6.29
CA ALA A 807 -11.71 -52.72 5.26
C ALA A 807 -12.96 -52.66 4.36
N VAL A 808 -13.48 -53.81 3.92
CA VAL A 808 -14.73 -53.84 3.13
C VAL A 808 -15.95 -53.37 3.95
N ALA A 809 -15.99 -53.72 5.24
CA ALA A 809 -17.04 -53.25 6.16
C ALA A 809 -17.00 -51.74 6.42
N ALA A 810 -15.82 -51.10 6.32
CA ALA A 810 -15.68 -49.67 6.49
C ALA A 810 -16.44 -48.85 5.44
N GLY A 811 -16.82 -49.47 4.31
CA GLY A 811 -17.68 -48.85 3.31
C GLY A 811 -16.99 -47.80 2.43
N GLU A 812 -15.70 -47.53 2.67
CA GLU A 812 -14.92 -46.60 1.85
C GLU A 812 -14.65 -47.20 0.46
N PRO A 813 -14.66 -46.37 -0.61
CA PRO A 813 -14.40 -46.84 -1.97
C PRO A 813 -12.91 -47.15 -2.20
N GLN A 814 -12.00 -46.51 -1.46
CA GLN A 814 -10.57 -46.63 -1.61
C GLN A 814 -9.91 -46.71 -0.24
N LEU A 815 -9.05 -47.71 -0.02
CA LEU A 815 -8.33 -47.92 1.23
C LEU A 815 -6.90 -48.40 0.98
N ALA A 816 -6.02 -48.08 1.92
CA ALA A 816 -4.71 -48.70 2.04
C ALA A 816 -4.59 -49.31 3.43
N ILE A 817 -4.05 -50.53 3.51
CA ILE A 817 -3.79 -51.23 4.76
C ILE A 817 -2.28 -51.32 4.92
N ARG A 818 -1.77 -50.88 6.07
CA ARG A 818 -0.36 -51.01 6.46
C ARG A 818 -0.34 -51.64 7.85
N ALA A 819 0.23 -52.84 7.97
CA ALA A 819 0.04 -53.69 9.16
C ALA A 819 -1.45 -53.97 9.43
N GLU A 820 -2.05 -53.30 10.41
CA GLU A 820 -3.48 -53.38 10.74
C GLU A 820 -4.17 -52.01 10.68
N ALA A 821 -3.43 -50.94 10.35
CA ALA A 821 -3.98 -49.61 10.21
C ALA A 821 -4.59 -49.43 8.81
N MET A 822 -5.79 -48.86 8.77
CA MET A 822 -6.49 -48.54 7.53
C MET A 822 -6.40 -47.05 7.25
N PHE A 823 -6.12 -46.69 6.02
CA PHE A 823 -6.04 -45.31 5.57
C PHE A 823 -6.98 -45.08 4.41
N SER A 824 -7.66 -43.92 4.38
CA SER A 824 -8.50 -43.50 3.25
C SER A 824 -7.97 -42.19 2.65
N PRO A 825 -7.97 -42.05 1.31
CA PRO A 825 -7.47 -40.85 0.67
C PRO A 825 -8.45 -39.69 0.85
N ARG A 826 -7.91 -38.53 1.23
CA ARG A 826 -8.63 -37.26 1.38
C ARG A 826 -7.87 -36.17 0.64
N LEU A 827 -8.59 -35.27 -0.01
CA LEU A 827 -7.97 -34.07 -0.58
C LEU A 827 -7.85 -33.01 0.51
N VAL A 828 -6.63 -32.57 0.75
CA VAL A 828 -6.31 -31.50 1.69
C VAL A 828 -5.61 -30.37 0.96
N ARG A 829 -5.74 -29.14 1.46
CA ARG A 829 -5.02 -27.99 0.89
C ARG A 829 -3.55 -28.07 1.29
N VAL A 830 -2.66 -27.72 0.36
CA VAL A 830 -1.23 -27.57 0.64
C VAL A 830 -1.04 -26.30 1.47
N ALA A 831 -0.35 -26.40 2.61
CA ALA A 831 -0.04 -25.25 3.45
C ALA A 831 1.06 -24.40 2.81
N SER A 832 1.01 -23.07 3.00
CA SER A 832 1.99 -22.16 2.40
C SER A 832 3.41 -22.50 2.86
N PRO A 833 4.41 -22.53 1.94
CA PRO A 833 5.80 -22.71 2.34
C PRO A 833 6.24 -21.56 3.25
N SER A 834 7.05 -21.87 4.25
CA SER A 834 7.66 -20.85 5.09
C SER A 834 8.76 -20.14 4.29
N ALA A 835 9.00 -18.85 4.54
CA ALA A 835 10.09 -18.10 3.88
C ALA A 835 11.50 -18.68 4.17
N ALA A 836 11.62 -19.73 5.00
CA ALA A 836 12.85 -20.45 5.26
C ALA A 836 13.12 -21.61 4.28
N ASP A 837 12.13 -22.04 3.49
CA ASP A 837 12.22 -23.18 2.57
C ASP A 837 12.66 -22.79 1.14
N ASP A 838 12.91 -21.50 0.90
CA ASP A 838 13.23 -20.90 -0.41
C ASP A 838 14.65 -21.24 -0.93
N ALA A 839 15.41 -22.04 -0.19
CA ALA A 839 16.81 -22.35 -0.49
C ALA A 839 16.96 -23.79 -0.98
N GLY A 840 16.66 -24.07 -2.26
CA GLY A 840 17.13 -25.35 -2.84
C GLY A 840 16.64 -25.85 -4.19
N ARG A 841 15.75 -25.17 -4.95
CA ARG A 841 15.19 -25.75 -6.19
C ARG A 841 15.14 -24.82 -7.41
N ASP A 842 15.97 -23.78 -7.44
CA ASP A 842 16.04 -22.93 -8.64
C ASP A 842 16.56 -23.73 -9.84
N LEU A 843 15.88 -23.56 -10.98
CA LEU A 843 16.34 -24.11 -12.25
C LEU A 843 17.64 -23.42 -12.64
N GLU A 844 18.72 -24.20 -12.77
CA GLU A 844 20.04 -23.68 -13.13
C GLU A 844 19.99 -22.97 -14.50
N PRO A 845 20.19 -21.64 -14.57
CA PRO A 845 19.96 -20.87 -15.80
C PRO A 845 20.83 -21.31 -16.99
N ASP A 846 22.05 -21.79 -16.68
CA ASP A 846 23.05 -22.23 -17.66
C ASP A 846 22.93 -23.73 -18.05
N GLY A 847 22.01 -24.46 -17.42
CA GLY A 847 21.71 -25.86 -17.73
C GLY A 847 20.65 -26.02 -18.83
N THR A 848 20.63 -27.18 -19.48
CA THR A 848 19.62 -27.53 -20.48
C THR A 848 18.36 -28.07 -19.80
N VAL A 849 17.19 -27.54 -20.16
CA VAL A 849 15.88 -28.08 -19.79
C VAL A 849 15.22 -28.79 -20.98
N LEU A 850 14.92 -30.08 -20.82
CA LEU A 850 14.21 -30.91 -21.80
C LEU A 850 12.70 -30.79 -21.59
N VAL A 851 11.96 -30.32 -22.60
CA VAL A 851 10.48 -30.30 -22.58
C VAL A 851 9.94 -31.28 -23.62
N THR A 852 9.36 -32.38 -23.17
CA THR A 852 8.68 -33.34 -24.04
C THR A 852 7.23 -32.91 -24.28
N GLY A 853 6.73 -33.10 -25.51
CA GLY A 853 5.53 -32.41 -25.95
C GLY A 853 5.75 -30.90 -26.13
N GLY A 854 7.02 -30.46 -26.23
CA GLY A 854 7.42 -29.05 -26.19
C GLY A 854 6.91 -28.20 -27.35
N THR A 855 6.46 -28.82 -28.45
CA THR A 855 5.81 -28.12 -29.58
C THR A 855 4.28 -28.15 -29.49
N GLY A 856 3.71 -28.72 -28.43
CA GLY A 856 2.27 -28.67 -28.15
C GLY A 856 1.88 -27.40 -27.39
N THR A 857 0.58 -27.10 -27.28
CA THR A 857 0.08 -25.89 -26.63
C THR A 857 0.65 -25.69 -25.23
N LEU A 858 0.49 -26.69 -24.33
CA LEU A 858 1.00 -26.60 -22.96
C LEU A 858 2.53 -26.55 -22.92
N GLY A 859 3.21 -27.42 -23.68
CA GLY A 859 4.67 -27.45 -23.72
C GLY A 859 5.30 -26.14 -24.20
N GLY A 860 4.70 -25.46 -25.18
CA GLY A 860 5.16 -24.17 -25.67
C GLY A 860 4.92 -23.01 -24.68
N LEU A 861 3.80 -23.04 -23.95
CA LEU A 861 3.51 -22.08 -22.87
C LEU A 861 4.50 -22.21 -21.72
N VAL A 862 4.74 -23.45 -21.29
CA VAL A 862 5.73 -23.75 -20.24
C VAL A 862 7.13 -23.37 -20.70
N ALA A 863 7.52 -23.70 -21.93
CA ALA A 863 8.83 -23.31 -22.48
C ALA A 863 9.02 -21.79 -22.44
N ARG A 864 7.99 -21.00 -22.78
CA ARG A 864 8.03 -19.54 -22.67
C ARG A 864 8.21 -19.09 -21.22
N HIS A 865 7.41 -19.67 -20.32
CA HIS A 865 7.46 -19.36 -18.89
C HIS A 865 8.81 -19.64 -18.26
N LEU A 866 9.45 -20.76 -18.63
CA LEU A 866 10.80 -21.11 -18.18
C LEU A 866 11.84 -20.04 -18.56
N VAL A 867 11.73 -19.45 -19.74
CA VAL A 867 12.66 -18.39 -20.19
C VAL A 867 12.37 -17.09 -19.46
N THR A 868 11.10 -16.72 -19.32
CA THR A 868 10.71 -15.40 -18.80
C THR A 868 10.73 -15.30 -17.28
N ALA A 869 10.28 -16.35 -16.57
CA ALA A 869 10.15 -16.37 -15.12
C ALA A 869 11.34 -17.05 -14.43
N HIS A 870 11.85 -18.15 -15.00
CA HIS A 870 12.95 -18.93 -14.40
C HIS A 870 14.32 -18.65 -15.02
N GLY A 871 14.40 -17.79 -16.03
CA GLY A 871 15.66 -17.37 -16.65
C GLY A 871 16.39 -18.46 -17.43
N VAL A 872 15.75 -19.59 -17.75
CA VAL A 872 16.36 -20.72 -18.47
C VAL A 872 16.84 -20.29 -19.85
N ARG A 873 18.09 -20.59 -20.19
CA ARG A 873 18.71 -20.18 -21.46
C ARG A 873 18.86 -21.28 -22.49
N HIS A 874 18.88 -22.56 -22.08
CA HIS A 874 19.05 -23.68 -22.99
C HIS A 874 17.82 -24.60 -22.96
N LEU A 875 17.04 -24.60 -24.04
CA LEU A 875 15.84 -25.41 -24.17
C LEU A 875 16.00 -26.49 -25.23
N LEU A 876 15.75 -27.75 -24.84
CA LEU A 876 15.59 -28.86 -25.76
C LEU A 876 14.11 -29.23 -25.82
N LEU A 877 13.42 -28.83 -26.88
CA LEU A 877 12.01 -29.16 -27.07
C LEU A 877 11.90 -30.39 -27.98
N THR A 878 11.07 -31.35 -27.59
CA THR A 878 10.87 -32.57 -28.39
C THR A 878 9.41 -32.92 -28.59
N SER A 879 9.10 -33.39 -29.80
CA SER A 879 7.82 -34.01 -30.15
C SER A 879 8.04 -34.99 -31.31
N ARG A 880 7.06 -35.85 -31.63
CA ARG A 880 7.15 -36.80 -32.75
C ARG A 880 7.41 -36.14 -34.10
N ARG A 881 6.89 -34.91 -34.31
CA ARG A 881 7.08 -34.14 -35.55
C ARG A 881 8.33 -33.26 -35.52
N GLY A 882 8.89 -32.97 -34.35
CA GLY A 882 10.07 -32.13 -34.21
C GLY A 882 9.90 -30.76 -34.90
N PRO A 883 10.90 -30.29 -35.67
CA PRO A 883 10.83 -29.03 -36.42
C PRO A 883 9.64 -28.94 -37.39
N ASP A 884 9.12 -30.07 -37.88
CA ASP A 884 7.97 -30.11 -38.79
C ASP A 884 6.62 -29.94 -38.07
N ALA A 885 6.62 -29.70 -36.75
CA ALA A 885 5.40 -29.42 -36.00
C ALA A 885 4.81 -28.05 -36.38
N PRO A 886 3.48 -27.93 -36.58
CA PRO A 886 2.84 -26.64 -36.84
C PRO A 886 3.17 -25.61 -35.75
N GLY A 887 3.69 -24.45 -36.16
CA GLY A 887 4.09 -23.37 -35.26
C GLY A 887 5.48 -23.51 -34.62
N ALA A 888 6.25 -24.55 -34.93
CA ALA A 888 7.59 -24.76 -34.38
C ALA A 888 8.55 -23.58 -34.66
N ASP A 889 8.62 -23.11 -35.92
CA ASP A 889 9.47 -21.97 -36.29
C ASP A 889 9.10 -20.69 -35.53
N ALA A 890 7.81 -20.43 -35.37
CA ALA A 890 7.31 -19.27 -34.63
C ALA A 890 7.63 -19.39 -33.13
N LEU A 891 7.57 -20.60 -32.56
CA LEU A 891 7.95 -20.86 -31.18
C LEU A 891 9.46 -20.65 -30.96
N VAL A 892 10.30 -21.15 -31.87
CA VAL A 892 11.76 -20.92 -31.81
C VAL A 892 12.07 -19.43 -31.88
N ALA A 893 11.52 -18.71 -32.88
CA ALA A 893 11.75 -17.28 -33.03
C ALA A 893 11.35 -16.51 -31.76
N ALA A 894 10.17 -16.78 -31.21
CA ALA A 894 9.68 -16.11 -30.01
C ALA A 894 10.53 -16.40 -28.76
N LEU A 895 11.01 -17.62 -28.57
CA LEU A 895 11.86 -17.98 -27.44
C LEU A 895 13.30 -17.44 -27.59
N THR A 896 13.81 -17.38 -28.83
CA THR A 896 15.11 -16.78 -29.13
C THR A 896 15.11 -15.26 -28.96
N GLU A 897 14.02 -14.57 -29.31
CA GLU A 897 13.85 -13.14 -28.99
C GLU A 897 13.85 -12.86 -27.48
N LEU A 898 13.37 -13.83 -26.67
CA LEU A 898 13.42 -13.77 -25.20
C LEU A 898 14.79 -14.17 -24.62
N GLY A 899 15.77 -14.48 -25.48
CA GLY A 899 17.16 -14.74 -25.11
C GLY A 899 17.48 -16.21 -24.80
N ALA A 900 16.67 -17.17 -25.27
CA ALA A 900 16.96 -18.59 -25.13
C ALA A 900 17.54 -19.22 -26.42
N GLN A 901 18.46 -20.15 -26.25
CA GLN A 901 18.91 -21.08 -27.29
C GLN A 901 17.96 -22.28 -27.32
N VAL A 902 17.22 -22.43 -28.40
CA VAL A 902 16.19 -23.47 -28.53
C VAL A 902 16.58 -24.48 -29.60
N THR A 903 16.62 -25.75 -29.21
CA THR A 903 16.76 -26.88 -30.14
C THR A 903 15.44 -27.65 -30.17
N ILE A 904 14.81 -27.76 -31.34
CA ILE A 904 13.66 -28.65 -31.54
C ILE A 904 14.13 -29.94 -32.21
N THR A 905 13.89 -31.09 -31.58
CA THR A 905 14.26 -32.40 -32.13
C THR A 905 13.04 -33.29 -32.32
N ALA A 906 12.96 -34.02 -33.43
CA ALA A 906 11.97 -35.07 -33.61
C ALA A 906 12.36 -36.29 -32.77
N CYS A 907 11.55 -36.64 -31.77
CA CYS A 907 11.74 -37.85 -30.98
C CYS A 907 10.39 -38.39 -30.51
N ASP A 908 10.17 -39.69 -30.72
CA ASP A 908 9.13 -40.43 -29.99
C ASP A 908 9.69 -40.84 -28.63
N THR A 909 9.14 -40.27 -27.56
CA THR A 909 9.60 -40.55 -26.19
C THR A 909 9.20 -41.95 -25.71
N ALA A 910 8.24 -42.60 -26.37
CA ALA A 910 7.91 -44.00 -26.14
C ALA A 910 8.92 -44.98 -26.75
N ASP A 911 9.91 -44.51 -27.53
CA ASP A 911 11.03 -45.33 -28.03
C ASP A 911 12.30 -45.03 -27.21
N ARG A 912 12.73 -46.01 -26.39
CA ARG A 912 13.94 -45.90 -25.58
C ARG A 912 15.19 -45.55 -26.38
N SER A 913 15.35 -46.12 -27.58
CA SER A 913 16.51 -45.87 -28.43
C SER A 913 16.53 -44.44 -28.94
N ALA A 914 15.35 -43.90 -29.27
CA ALA A 914 15.20 -42.51 -29.68
C ALA A 914 15.54 -41.54 -28.53
N VAL A 915 15.03 -41.80 -27.31
CA VAL A 915 15.36 -40.99 -26.12
C VAL A 915 16.85 -41.06 -25.79
N THR A 916 17.47 -42.22 -25.90
CA THR A 916 18.92 -42.39 -25.68
C THR A 916 19.73 -41.52 -26.66
N LYS A 917 19.35 -41.51 -27.94
CA LYS A 917 19.99 -40.66 -28.96
C LYS A 917 19.76 -39.19 -28.68
N LEU A 918 18.55 -38.79 -28.29
CA LEU A 918 18.21 -37.41 -27.92
C LEU A 918 19.06 -36.92 -26.74
N LEU A 919 19.18 -37.71 -25.68
CA LEU A 919 19.97 -37.32 -24.50
C LEU A 919 21.47 -37.25 -24.77
N ALA A 920 21.96 -37.93 -25.81
CA ALA A 920 23.35 -37.87 -26.25
C ALA A 920 23.68 -36.61 -27.07
N THR A 921 22.69 -35.86 -27.56
CA THR A 921 22.93 -34.59 -28.28
C THR A 921 23.15 -33.40 -27.36
N ILE A 922 22.93 -33.57 -26.05
CA ILE A 922 23.04 -32.48 -25.06
C ILE A 922 24.54 -32.20 -24.81
N PRO A 923 25.02 -30.96 -25.02
CA PRO A 923 26.43 -30.61 -24.80
C PRO A 923 26.86 -30.78 -23.34
N SER A 924 28.11 -31.17 -23.11
CA SER A 924 28.67 -31.26 -21.75
C SER A 924 28.89 -29.88 -21.10
N GLU A 925 29.00 -28.82 -21.91
CA GLU A 925 29.13 -27.43 -21.43
C GLU A 925 27.84 -26.91 -20.80
N HIS A 926 26.69 -27.42 -21.26
CA HIS A 926 25.35 -27.06 -20.77
C HIS A 926 24.58 -28.34 -20.43
N PRO A 927 24.94 -29.02 -19.32
CA PRO A 927 24.39 -30.33 -18.98
C PRO A 927 22.86 -30.28 -18.78
N LEU A 928 22.19 -31.43 -18.92
CA LEU A 928 20.77 -31.54 -18.62
C LEU A 928 20.54 -31.34 -17.12
N THR A 929 19.79 -30.31 -16.74
CA THR A 929 19.46 -29.97 -15.35
C THR A 929 17.96 -30.10 -15.05
N GLY A 930 17.10 -30.04 -16.07
CA GLY A 930 15.65 -30.13 -15.89
C GLY A 930 14.96 -31.01 -16.94
N VAL A 931 13.92 -31.74 -16.53
CA VAL A 931 13.01 -32.46 -17.43
C VAL A 931 11.58 -32.05 -17.14
N ILE A 932 10.83 -31.66 -18.17
CA ILE A 932 9.38 -31.43 -18.11
C ILE A 932 8.68 -32.37 -19.11
N HIS A 933 7.82 -33.22 -18.57
CA HIS A 933 7.05 -34.18 -19.33
C HIS A 933 5.61 -33.70 -19.55
N ALA A 934 5.36 -33.02 -20.67
CA ALA A 934 4.04 -32.51 -21.07
C ALA A 934 3.43 -33.28 -22.26
N ALA A 935 4.00 -34.42 -22.64
CA ALA A 935 3.47 -35.24 -23.72
C ALA A 935 2.23 -36.03 -23.27
N GLY A 936 1.23 -36.14 -24.14
CA GLY A 936 0.03 -36.92 -23.89
C GLY A 936 -0.90 -36.95 -25.10
N VAL A 937 -1.82 -37.90 -25.11
CA VAL A 937 -2.93 -38.04 -26.06
C VAL A 937 -4.17 -38.52 -25.30
N LEU A 938 -5.35 -38.23 -25.83
CA LEU A 938 -6.63 -38.73 -25.32
C LEU A 938 -7.25 -39.68 -26.34
N ASP A 939 -7.95 -40.70 -25.84
CA ASP A 939 -8.71 -41.67 -26.62
C ASP A 939 -9.79 -42.26 -25.70
N ASP A 940 -10.78 -41.43 -25.39
CA ASP A 940 -11.74 -41.64 -24.30
C ASP A 940 -12.83 -42.66 -24.70
N ALA A 941 -13.17 -43.55 -23.77
CA ALA A 941 -14.27 -44.51 -23.88
C ALA A 941 -14.74 -44.97 -22.48
N LEU A 942 -16.02 -45.31 -22.34
CA LEU A 942 -16.56 -45.92 -21.12
C LEU A 942 -15.92 -47.28 -20.85
N ILE A 943 -15.86 -47.69 -19.59
CA ILE A 943 -15.16 -48.92 -19.14
C ILE A 943 -15.65 -50.16 -19.90
N GLU A 944 -16.94 -50.23 -20.24
CA GLU A 944 -17.58 -51.36 -20.95
C GLU A 944 -17.17 -51.45 -22.42
N THR A 945 -16.72 -50.34 -23.01
CA THR A 945 -16.41 -50.22 -24.45
C THR A 945 -14.94 -49.92 -24.74
N LEU A 946 -14.16 -49.61 -23.71
CA LEU A 946 -12.74 -49.29 -23.82
C LEU A 946 -11.95 -50.50 -24.34
N THR A 947 -11.16 -50.29 -25.39
CA THR A 947 -10.37 -51.35 -26.04
C THR A 947 -8.91 -51.34 -25.59
N ALA A 948 -8.22 -52.48 -25.75
CA ALA A 948 -6.80 -52.59 -25.42
C ALA A 948 -5.93 -51.64 -26.26
N GLU A 949 -6.30 -51.42 -27.53
CA GLU A 949 -5.61 -50.51 -28.45
C GLU A 949 -5.70 -49.05 -27.97
N GLN A 950 -6.86 -48.64 -27.44
CA GLN A 950 -7.05 -47.29 -26.87
C GLN A 950 -6.27 -47.13 -25.56
N VAL A 951 -6.18 -48.17 -24.74
CA VAL A 951 -5.30 -48.19 -23.55
C VAL A 951 -3.85 -48.01 -23.98
N GLU A 952 -3.36 -48.80 -24.94
CA GLU A 952 -1.97 -48.71 -25.41
C GLU A 952 -1.66 -47.31 -25.99
N THR A 953 -2.56 -46.77 -26.80
CA THR A 953 -2.39 -45.46 -27.43
C THR A 953 -2.17 -44.33 -26.41
N VAL A 954 -2.91 -44.35 -25.31
CA VAL A 954 -2.83 -43.33 -24.25
C VAL A 954 -1.67 -43.55 -23.29
N LEU A 955 -1.40 -44.81 -22.92
CA LEU A 955 -0.32 -45.13 -21.97
C LEU A 955 1.06 -44.87 -22.57
N ARG A 956 1.31 -45.18 -23.84
CA ARG A 956 2.65 -45.06 -24.45
C ARG A 956 3.31 -43.67 -24.31
N PRO A 957 2.68 -42.56 -24.71
CA PRO A 957 3.32 -41.25 -24.61
C PRO A 957 3.45 -40.71 -23.18
N LYS A 958 2.84 -41.38 -22.18
CA LYS A 958 2.86 -41.00 -20.76
C LYS A 958 3.73 -41.96 -19.95
N VAL A 959 3.29 -43.21 -19.82
CA VAL A 959 3.93 -44.28 -19.03
C VAL A 959 5.30 -44.65 -19.61
N ASP A 960 5.37 -45.11 -20.87
CA ASP A 960 6.64 -45.54 -21.47
C ASP A 960 7.64 -44.38 -21.50
N ALA A 961 7.16 -43.19 -21.90
CA ALA A 961 7.98 -41.99 -21.96
C ALA A 961 8.56 -41.61 -20.59
N ALA A 962 7.73 -41.54 -19.54
CA ALA A 962 8.19 -41.19 -18.21
C ALA A 962 9.14 -42.25 -17.63
N LEU A 963 8.91 -43.53 -17.90
CA LEU A 963 9.81 -44.61 -17.48
C LEU A 963 11.17 -44.53 -18.20
N HIS A 964 11.18 -44.30 -19.51
CA HIS A 964 12.42 -44.10 -20.26
C HIS A 964 13.20 -42.88 -19.77
N LEU A 965 12.52 -41.76 -19.52
CA LEU A 965 13.14 -40.56 -18.96
C LEU A 965 13.72 -40.86 -17.58
N HIS A 966 12.94 -41.47 -16.69
CA HIS A 966 13.40 -41.86 -15.36
C HIS A 966 14.69 -42.69 -15.41
N GLU A 967 14.70 -43.78 -16.18
CA GLU A 967 15.83 -44.69 -16.24
C GLU A 967 17.08 -44.09 -16.89
N LEU A 968 16.90 -43.26 -17.92
CA LEU A 968 18.02 -42.68 -18.67
C LEU A 968 18.58 -41.40 -18.03
N THR A 969 17.87 -40.82 -17.05
CA THR A 969 18.33 -39.62 -16.32
C THR A 969 18.58 -39.84 -14.83
N GLN A 970 18.41 -41.06 -14.30
CA GLN A 970 18.62 -41.36 -12.86
C GLN A 970 20.02 -41.00 -12.36
N ASN A 971 21.05 -41.09 -13.21
CA ASN A 971 22.45 -40.80 -12.87
C ASN A 971 22.88 -39.39 -13.28
N ARG A 972 21.93 -38.48 -13.54
CA ARG A 972 22.20 -37.08 -13.89
C ARG A 972 21.78 -36.17 -12.74
N ASP A 973 22.55 -35.10 -12.52
CA ASP A 973 22.30 -34.09 -11.48
C ASP A 973 21.16 -33.14 -11.90
N LEU A 974 19.94 -33.68 -11.96
CA LEU A 974 18.75 -32.89 -12.22
C LEU A 974 18.37 -32.08 -10.98
N THR A 975 17.89 -30.86 -11.18
CA THR A 975 17.22 -30.05 -10.15
C THR A 975 15.70 -30.16 -10.26
N ALA A 976 15.16 -30.47 -11.45
CA ALA A 976 13.73 -30.63 -11.68
C ALA A 976 13.39 -31.82 -12.59
N PHE A 977 12.33 -32.56 -12.22
CA PHE A 977 11.72 -33.60 -13.05
C PHE A 977 10.20 -33.50 -12.92
N VAL A 978 9.58 -32.72 -13.78
CA VAL A 978 8.15 -32.35 -13.68
C VAL A 978 7.32 -33.24 -14.58
N LEU A 979 6.33 -33.92 -14.02
CA LEU A 979 5.38 -34.78 -14.73
C LEU A 979 4.03 -34.06 -14.80
N PHE A 980 3.53 -33.80 -16.01
CA PHE A 980 2.19 -33.24 -16.19
C PHE A 980 1.20 -34.40 -16.12
N SER A 981 0.60 -34.57 -14.94
CA SER A 981 -0.47 -35.52 -14.67
C SER A 981 -1.84 -34.86 -14.92
N SER A 982 -2.91 -35.49 -14.46
CA SER A 982 -4.28 -34.95 -14.55
C SER A 982 -5.12 -35.30 -13.35
N ALA A 983 -6.02 -34.39 -12.97
CA ALA A 983 -7.03 -34.63 -11.93
C ALA A 983 -7.86 -35.90 -12.17
N ALA A 984 -8.02 -36.35 -13.43
CA ALA A 984 -8.67 -37.62 -13.76
C ALA A 984 -7.98 -38.84 -13.13
N GLY A 985 -6.65 -38.82 -12.94
CA GLY A 985 -5.91 -39.89 -12.27
C GLY A 985 -6.18 -39.97 -10.76
N VAL A 986 -6.55 -38.85 -10.13
CA VAL A 986 -6.80 -38.72 -8.70
C VAL A 986 -8.28 -38.90 -8.36
N LEU A 987 -9.16 -38.22 -9.08
CA LEU A 987 -10.61 -38.21 -8.82
C LEU A 987 -11.36 -39.35 -9.54
N GLY A 988 -10.81 -39.84 -10.66
CA GLY A 988 -11.57 -40.61 -11.63
C GLY A 988 -12.41 -39.69 -12.51
N ALA A 989 -12.56 -40.06 -13.80
CA ALA A 989 -13.43 -39.34 -14.72
C ALA A 989 -14.14 -40.33 -15.64
N PRO A 990 -15.49 -40.35 -15.67
CA PRO A 990 -16.25 -41.23 -16.55
C PRO A 990 -15.84 -41.08 -18.01
N GLY A 991 -15.49 -42.20 -18.63
CA GLY A 991 -15.00 -42.28 -20.01
C GLY A 991 -13.49 -42.08 -20.19
N GLN A 992 -12.72 -41.82 -19.12
CA GLN A 992 -11.28 -41.53 -19.21
C GLN A 992 -10.41 -42.56 -18.49
N ALA A 993 -10.86 -43.82 -18.38
CA ALA A 993 -10.20 -44.81 -17.55
C ALA A 993 -8.75 -45.12 -17.98
N ASN A 994 -8.44 -45.15 -19.28
CA ASN A 994 -7.08 -45.27 -19.80
C ASN A 994 -6.20 -44.04 -19.50
N TYR A 995 -6.73 -42.83 -19.63
CA TYR A 995 -6.01 -41.60 -19.32
C TYR A 995 -5.78 -41.45 -17.81
N ALA A 996 -6.77 -41.77 -16.99
CA ALA A 996 -6.63 -41.83 -15.54
C ALA A 996 -5.57 -42.84 -15.11
N ALA A 997 -5.55 -44.04 -15.73
CA ALA A 997 -4.53 -45.05 -15.48
C ALA A 997 -3.11 -44.55 -15.80
N ALA A 998 -2.92 -43.89 -16.94
CA ALA A 998 -1.63 -43.32 -17.32
C ALA A 998 -1.14 -42.26 -16.33
N ASN A 999 -2.03 -41.39 -15.86
CA ASN A 999 -1.69 -40.31 -14.93
C ASN A 999 -1.45 -40.81 -13.49
N ALA A 1000 -2.21 -41.80 -13.02
CA ALA A 1000 -1.97 -42.45 -11.73
C ALA A 1000 -0.58 -43.11 -11.66
N PHE A 1001 -0.10 -43.68 -12.77
CA PHE A 1001 1.27 -44.16 -12.88
C PHE A 1001 2.31 -43.04 -12.78
N LEU A 1002 2.08 -41.88 -13.41
CA LEU A 1002 2.98 -40.72 -13.30
C LEU A 1002 3.09 -40.21 -11.85
N ASP A 1003 1.96 -40.13 -11.16
CA ASP A 1003 1.91 -39.71 -9.75
C ASP A 1003 2.72 -40.68 -8.88
N ALA A 1004 2.51 -41.98 -9.04
CA ALA A 1004 3.27 -43.00 -8.31
C ALA A 1004 4.77 -42.99 -8.66
N LEU A 1005 5.13 -42.75 -9.93
CA LEU A 1005 6.53 -42.63 -10.36
C LEU A 1005 7.21 -41.42 -9.71
N ALA A 1006 6.50 -40.30 -9.53
CA ALA A 1006 7.04 -39.14 -8.83
C ALA A 1006 7.35 -39.47 -7.37
N THR A 1007 6.43 -40.13 -6.65
CA THR A 1007 6.69 -40.61 -5.29
C THR A 1007 7.85 -41.60 -5.22
N HIS A 1008 7.94 -42.52 -6.16
CA HIS A 1008 9.06 -43.46 -6.25
C HIS A 1008 10.40 -42.74 -6.46
N ARG A 1009 10.45 -41.72 -7.31
CA ARG A 1009 11.67 -40.90 -7.49
C ARG A 1009 12.04 -40.14 -6.21
N HIS A 1010 11.06 -39.54 -5.54
CA HIS A 1010 11.28 -38.77 -4.31
C HIS A 1010 11.89 -39.65 -3.20
N THR A 1011 11.34 -40.84 -2.98
CA THR A 1011 11.85 -41.81 -2.00
C THR A 1011 13.24 -42.34 -2.32
N HIS A 1012 13.65 -42.31 -3.60
CA HIS A 1012 15.01 -42.60 -4.05
C HIS A 1012 15.92 -41.36 -4.08
N ARG A 1013 15.49 -40.25 -3.49
CA ARG A 1013 16.21 -38.95 -3.43
C ARG A 1013 16.52 -38.36 -4.81
N LEU A 1014 15.68 -38.65 -5.80
CA LEU A 1014 15.72 -38.02 -7.12
C LEU A 1014 14.64 -36.95 -7.17
N PRO A 1015 14.89 -35.79 -7.82
CA PRO A 1015 13.85 -34.78 -7.97
C PRO A 1015 12.68 -35.35 -8.77
N ALA A 1016 11.46 -35.04 -8.34
CA ALA A 1016 10.23 -35.26 -9.07
C ALA A 1016 9.09 -34.41 -8.52
N THR A 1017 8.28 -33.86 -9.42
CA THR A 1017 7.03 -33.17 -9.09
C THR A 1017 5.97 -33.62 -10.07
N SER A 1018 4.89 -34.26 -9.61
CA SER A 1018 3.73 -34.56 -10.45
C SER A 1018 2.62 -33.56 -10.17
N ILE A 1019 2.09 -32.92 -11.22
CA ILE A 1019 1.00 -31.96 -11.09
C ILE A 1019 -0.23 -32.51 -11.79
N ALA A 1020 -1.26 -32.84 -11.02
CA ALA A 1020 -2.53 -33.35 -11.50
C ALA A 1020 -3.41 -32.19 -12.01
N TRP A 1021 -3.18 -31.75 -13.25
CA TRP A 1021 -3.88 -30.60 -13.82
C TRP A 1021 -5.39 -30.84 -13.97
N GLY A 1022 -6.16 -29.80 -13.62
CA GLY A 1022 -7.55 -29.64 -14.05
C GLY A 1022 -7.65 -29.18 -15.51
N LEU A 1023 -8.83 -28.73 -15.91
CA LEU A 1023 -9.07 -28.23 -17.27
C LEU A 1023 -8.34 -26.89 -17.45
N TRP A 1024 -7.62 -26.70 -18.56
CA TRP A 1024 -7.05 -25.40 -18.95
C TRP A 1024 -7.98 -24.72 -19.97
N ASP A 1025 -8.20 -23.41 -19.83
CA ASP A 1025 -9.07 -22.59 -20.69
C ASP A 1025 -8.55 -22.51 -22.14
N GLN A 1026 -7.23 -22.50 -22.31
CA GLN A 1026 -6.64 -22.48 -23.64
C GLN A 1026 -6.85 -23.82 -24.35
N ALA A 1027 -7.65 -23.80 -25.42
CA ALA A 1027 -7.89 -24.95 -26.27
C ALA A 1027 -6.55 -25.52 -26.77
N SER A 1028 -6.17 -26.66 -26.22
CA SER A 1028 -5.05 -27.46 -26.68
C SER A 1028 -5.53 -28.38 -27.79
N GLY A 1029 -4.62 -28.95 -28.59
CA GLY A 1029 -4.98 -30.04 -29.50
C GLY A 1029 -5.61 -31.25 -28.80
N MET A 1030 -5.51 -31.33 -27.47
CA MET A 1030 -6.05 -32.36 -26.59
C MET A 1030 -7.46 -32.01 -26.07
N THR A 1031 -7.74 -30.74 -25.72
CA THR A 1031 -9.07 -30.27 -25.27
C THR A 1031 -9.98 -29.83 -26.40
N GLY A 1032 -9.45 -29.64 -27.62
CA GLY A 1032 -10.22 -29.24 -28.80
C GLY A 1032 -11.20 -30.30 -29.33
N GLN A 1033 -11.22 -31.51 -28.77
CA GLN A 1033 -12.21 -32.55 -29.08
C GLN A 1033 -13.35 -32.64 -28.05
N LEU A 1034 -13.28 -31.90 -26.95
CA LEU A 1034 -14.38 -31.80 -25.97
C LEU A 1034 -15.51 -30.97 -26.59
N ASN A 1035 -16.70 -31.54 -26.68
CA ASN A 1035 -17.87 -30.81 -27.17
C ASN A 1035 -18.42 -29.88 -26.06
N GLN A 1036 -19.31 -28.95 -26.39
CA GLN A 1036 -19.92 -28.04 -25.40
C GLN A 1036 -20.65 -28.75 -24.25
N HIS A 1037 -21.12 -29.99 -24.45
CA HIS A 1037 -21.78 -30.77 -23.40
C HIS A 1037 -20.78 -31.33 -22.37
N ASP A 1038 -19.55 -31.65 -22.77
CA ASP A 1038 -18.49 -32.14 -21.87
C ASP A 1038 -18.00 -31.03 -20.94
N ILE A 1039 -17.78 -29.84 -21.49
CA ILE A 1039 -17.41 -28.64 -20.71
C ILE A 1039 -18.55 -28.28 -19.73
N ALA A 1040 -19.81 -28.29 -20.19
CA ALA A 1040 -20.96 -28.01 -19.33
C ALA A 1040 -21.19 -29.08 -18.25
N ARG A 1041 -20.81 -30.35 -18.48
CA ARG A 1041 -20.85 -31.40 -17.47
C ARG A 1041 -19.80 -31.16 -16.37
N MET A 1042 -18.57 -30.79 -16.75
CA MET A 1042 -17.47 -30.53 -15.81
C MET A 1042 -17.70 -29.28 -14.95
N SER A 1043 -18.26 -28.21 -15.53
CA SER A 1043 -18.65 -27.01 -14.76
C SER A 1043 -19.75 -27.31 -13.75
N ARG A 1044 -20.68 -28.23 -14.05
CA ARG A 1044 -21.74 -28.67 -13.11
C ARG A 1044 -21.21 -29.51 -11.93
N SER A 1045 -20.02 -30.11 -12.07
CA SER A 1045 -19.31 -30.79 -10.97
C SER A 1045 -18.38 -29.86 -10.17
N GLY A 1046 -18.44 -28.55 -10.39
CA GLY A 1046 -17.64 -27.57 -9.64
C GLY A 1046 -16.20 -27.41 -10.12
N LEU A 1047 -15.83 -27.97 -11.28
CA LEU A 1047 -14.51 -27.80 -11.89
C LEU A 1047 -14.57 -26.69 -12.94
N THR A 1048 -13.92 -25.56 -12.65
CA THR A 1048 -13.76 -24.43 -13.58
C THR A 1048 -12.46 -24.55 -14.38
N PRO A 1049 -12.43 -24.11 -15.65
CA PRO A 1049 -11.18 -24.02 -16.41
C PRO A 1049 -10.18 -23.06 -15.76
N LEU A 1050 -8.93 -23.47 -15.66
CA LEU A 1050 -7.79 -22.65 -15.25
C LEU A 1050 -7.33 -21.80 -16.43
N THR A 1051 -7.15 -20.50 -16.22
CA THR A 1051 -6.47 -19.68 -17.23
C THR A 1051 -4.99 -20.08 -17.33
N THR A 1052 -4.37 -19.81 -18.47
CA THR A 1052 -2.94 -20.09 -18.68
C THR A 1052 -2.07 -19.42 -17.62
N GLU A 1053 -2.39 -18.19 -17.23
CA GLU A 1053 -1.65 -17.45 -16.20
C GLU A 1053 -1.77 -18.12 -14.83
N GLN A 1054 -3.00 -18.47 -14.41
CA GLN A 1054 -3.23 -19.19 -13.16
C GLN A 1054 -2.47 -20.52 -13.10
N ALA A 1055 -2.51 -21.28 -14.20
CA ALA A 1055 -1.85 -22.56 -14.25
C ALA A 1055 -0.32 -22.43 -14.21
N LEU A 1056 0.28 -21.43 -14.84
CA LEU A 1056 1.72 -21.17 -14.74
C LEU A 1056 2.14 -20.70 -13.34
N THR A 1057 1.33 -19.88 -12.67
CA THR A 1057 1.57 -19.51 -11.26
C THR A 1057 1.49 -20.71 -10.33
N LEU A 1058 0.54 -21.62 -10.56
CA LEU A 1058 0.43 -22.87 -9.79
C LEU A 1058 1.61 -23.82 -10.06
N LEU A 1059 2.15 -23.82 -11.29
CA LEU A 1059 3.38 -24.55 -11.62
C LEU A 1059 4.56 -24.00 -10.79
N ASP A 1060 4.74 -22.68 -10.73
CA ASP A 1060 5.81 -22.07 -9.93
C ASP A 1060 5.67 -22.41 -8.44
N THR A 1061 4.45 -22.32 -7.92
CA THR A 1061 4.15 -22.65 -6.52
C THR A 1061 4.45 -24.13 -6.24
N ALA A 1062 4.11 -25.04 -7.15
CA ALA A 1062 4.39 -26.47 -6.99
C ALA A 1062 5.88 -26.79 -7.02
N LEU A 1063 6.70 -25.99 -7.73
CA LEU A 1063 8.15 -26.17 -7.79
C LEU A 1063 8.86 -25.72 -6.50
N THR A 1064 8.32 -24.70 -5.82
CA THR A 1064 8.89 -24.15 -4.57
C THR A 1064 8.41 -24.85 -3.30
N THR A 1065 7.33 -25.64 -3.38
CA THR A 1065 6.82 -26.38 -2.22
C THR A 1065 7.73 -27.58 -1.90
N THR A 1066 8.25 -27.67 -0.68
CA THR A 1066 9.34 -28.61 -0.29
C THR A 1066 8.90 -30.01 0.13
N ASP A 1067 7.62 -30.28 0.30
CA ASP A 1067 7.08 -31.60 0.73
C ASP A 1067 6.89 -32.61 -0.41
#